data_AF-A0A7S1Y8E3-F1
#
_entry.id   AF-A0A7S1Y8E3-F1
#
_cell.length_a   1.000
_cell.length_b   1.000
_cell.length_c   1.000
_cell.angle_alpha   90.00
_cell.angle_beta   90.00
_cell.angle_gamma   90.00
#
_symmetry.space_group_name_H-M   'P 1'
#
loop_
_entity.id
_entity.type
_entity.pdbx_description
1 polymer ?
#
loop_
_entity_poly.entity_id
_entity_poly.type
_entity_poly.pdbx_seq_one_letter_code
_entity_poly.pdbx_strand_id
1 'polypeptide(L)'
;MYVHDVQSILHFLSNIGELLYFGKSTDEVLSRYIILSRKWLVSALSCILRPDLQRELCETRRFMNLQSIYSGEAFVESDIVQTLLKGTNSSCPLLSAKDSAMLWQSMSFMRDAADRTAQLSEASNTMYDFLERLLKHTNILLPLAVSGEPTYFVPSLLPKAEPGNIWTYKTSESWMTTLCHSWLLRDVGPATVMEHVTTSLLQDLYEFSHTFHGHAAKPAYHHAKSFPLGKDSYSEVMDAHDLEVIGRIKIHQVMCWKSSILVKIGCCFADHEQADLRESFAEIYVAMVDDQSNHCVATDGMVNGQKRLIVCGKGQVGHYGRKLWKGGYGLVLDSIKTALADQNGIDRQVVCPECLALTHPSQACTWSWDNVMSSAQNGLSGVRCVRGHSVSTSLLCGTCSPVAPTPKAAPPETAERTRVSKPVSSLLNSIVVVGLWDPKEKQVRSVGSGFIVDKKNGLVITAGHVLFNMKGGSDFGSPYFGVKNAKAVIGVIPDDGHNAVWRYFGEIVAHDIHRVDACVLRITTRLEKDVDDQGEGCGDQAETPMIDVSKENLPILKMTRKFELEETVRILGFNQGGEGVREKGKHVNRTVDFAEGYICKQFKAARDDNDSDSESSSSSSFAPREEIVVICPTISGHSGGPFVNGEGKVVGILSRADPVDRNRCYLVPSSELKQLLSRAKYQPVHMDFV
;
A
#
# COMPACT_ATOMS: atom_id res chain seq x y z
N MET A 1 33.85 46.93 31.12
CA MET A 1 32.71 46.08 30.69
C MET A 1 32.67 44.88 31.59
N TYR A 2 31.52 44.63 32.22
CA TYR A 2 31.33 43.41 32.99
C TYR A 2 31.21 42.22 32.02
N VAL A 3 31.61 41.01 32.47
CA VAL A 3 31.51 39.78 31.65
C VAL A 3 30.09 39.57 31.11
N HIS A 4 29.09 39.98 31.90
CA HIS A 4 27.68 39.99 31.51
C HIS A 4 27.43 40.86 30.27
N ASP A 5 27.99 42.07 30.20
CA ASP A 5 27.82 42.98 29.06
C ASP A 5 28.38 42.37 27.77
N VAL A 6 29.53 41.69 27.86
CA VAL A 6 30.14 40.99 26.72
C VAL A 6 29.24 39.87 26.22
N GLN A 7 28.71 39.04 27.12
CA GLN A 7 27.81 37.94 26.76
C GLN A 7 26.52 38.46 26.11
N SER A 8 25.94 39.53 26.65
CA SER A 8 24.76 40.17 26.05
C SER A 8 25.05 40.70 24.65
N ILE A 9 26.22 41.32 24.43
CA ILE A 9 26.62 41.79 23.10
C ILE A 9 26.80 40.61 22.14
N LEU A 10 27.47 39.53 22.57
CA LEU A 10 27.67 38.34 21.72
C LEU A 10 26.34 37.66 21.37
N HIS A 11 25.41 37.54 22.31
CA HIS A 11 24.07 37.04 22.03
C HIS A 11 23.30 37.94 21.06
N PHE A 12 23.38 39.26 21.24
CA PHE A 12 22.78 40.21 20.31
C PHE A 12 23.35 40.03 18.89
N LEU A 13 24.68 39.99 18.76
CA LEU A 13 25.36 39.80 17.47
C LEU A 13 25.01 38.43 16.85
N SER A 14 24.86 37.39 17.65
CA SER A 14 24.41 36.08 17.17
C SER A 14 22.97 36.08 16.67
N ASN A 15 22.07 36.80 17.36
CA ASN A 15 20.66 36.89 16.99
C ASN A 15 20.44 37.67 15.67
N ILE A 16 21.27 38.68 15.40
CA ILE A 16 21.27 39.37 14.10
C ILE A 16 22.14 38.64 13.05
N GLY A 17 22.72 37.50 13.43
CA GLY A 17 23.49 36.61 12.57
C GLY A 17 24.94 37.03 12.30
N GLU A 18 25.44 38.15 12.84
CA GLU A 18 26.80 38.67 12.57
C GLU A 18 27.92 37.71 12.97
N LEU A 19 27.68 36.90 13.99
CA LEU A 19 28.54 35.79 14.41
C LEU A 19 27.69 34.61 14.85
N LEU A 20 28.32 33.48 15.19
CA LEU A 20 27.66 32.40 15.91
C LEU A 20 28.26 32.25 17.30
N TYR A 21 27.40 32.35 18.30
CA TYR A 21 27.77 32.24 19.71
C TYR A 21 26.73 31.43 20.48
N PHE A 22 27.19 30.37 21.15
CA PHE A 22 26.31 29.42 21.86
C PHE A 22 26.25 29.66 23.37
N GLY A 23 26.93 30.69 23.89
CA GLY A 23 26.85 31.05 25.31
C GLY A 23 27.28 29.91 26.25
N LYS A 24 26.64 29.87 27.43
CA LYS A 24 26.68 28.71 28.34
C LYS A 24 25.72 27.63 27.84
N SER A 25 26.00 27.10 26.64
CA SER A 25 25.33 25.91 26.13
C SER A 25 25.49 24.76 27.14
N THR A 26 24.52 23.84 27.18
CA THR A 26 24.69 22.56 27.88
C THR A 26 25.84 21.74 27.31
N ASP A 27 26.23 22.01 26.07
CA ASP A 27 27.42 21.44 25.43
C ASP A 27 28.64 22.35 25.66
N GLU A 28 29.55 21.90 26.53
CA GLU A 28 30.79 22.60 26.84
C GLU A 28 31.65 22.85 25.59
N VAL A 29 31.61 21.99 24.58
CA VAL A 29 32.44 22.15 23.39
C VAL A 29 31.93 23.31 22.54
N LEU A 30 30.60 23.45 22.38
CA LEU A 30 30.02 24.58 21.64
C LEU A 30 30.33 25.93 22.29
N SER A 31 30.38 25.98 23.62
CA SER A 31 30.68 27.21 24.37
C SER A 31 32.11 27.73 24.19
N ARG A 32 33.03 26.90 23.70
CA ARG A 32 34.47 27.23 23.54
C ARG A 32 34.77 28.01 22.27
N TYR A 33 33.88 28.02 21.29
CA TYR A 33 34.12 28.62 19.98
C TYR A 33 33.16 29.78 19.70
N ILE A 34 33.69 30.80 19.02
CA ILE A 34 32.92 31.89 18.43
C ILE A 34 33.25 31.91 16.94
N ILE A 35 32.24 31.73 16.08
CA ILE A 35 32.45 31.74 14.64
C ILE A 35 32.22 33.15 14.12
N LEU A 36 33.28 33.81 13.68
CA LEU A 36 33.22 35.16 13.10
C LEU A 36 33.01 35.15 11.58
N SER A 37 33.47 34.10 10.90
CA SER A 37 33.42 34.00 9.44
C SER A 37 32.29 33.07 8.98
N ARG A 38 31.19 33.65 8.50
CA ARG A 38 30.10 32.88 7.86
C ARG A 38 30.61 32.09 6.66
N LYS A 39 31.53 32.67 5.87
CA LYS A 39 32.10 32.02 4.68
C LYS A 39 32.83 30.72 5.04
N TRP A 40 33.62 30.74 6.12
CA TRP A 40 34.33 29.55 6.60
C TRP A 40 33.34 28.45 6.98
N LEU A 41 32.30 28.79 7.75
CA LEU A 41 31.31 27.80 8.16
C LEU A 41 30.57 27.23 6.95
N VAL A 42 30.09 28.07 6.03
CA VAL A 42 29.41 27.61 4.80
C VAL A 42 30.29 26.65 4.01
N SER A 43 31.59 26.95 3.86
CA SER A 43 32.53 26.04 3.22
C SER A 43 32.66 24.72 3.97
N ALA A 44 32.77 24.73 5.31
CA ALA A 44 32.83 23.51 6.11
C ALA A 44 31.54 22.66 6.01
N LEU A 45 30.37 23.31 6.01
CA LEU A 45 29.08 22.63 5.87
C LEU A 45 28.87 22.06 4.46
N SER A 46 29.35 22.75 3.42
CA SER A 46 29.23 22.31 2.03
C SER A 46 29.96 21.00 1.72
N CYS A 47 30.93 20.61 2.57
CA CYS A 47 31.57 19.30 2.49
C CYS A 47 30.56 18.16 2.71
N ILE A 48 29.56 18.38 3.57
CA ILE A 48 28.53 17.39 3.94
C ILE A 48 27.22 17.65 3.20
N LEU A 49 26.75 18.90 3.19
CA LEU A 49 25.44 19.29 2.67
C LEU A 49 25.45 19.47 1.15
N ARG A 50 25.70 18.36 0.43
CA ARG A 50 25.74 18.33 -1.03
C ARG A 50 24.92 17.18 -1.63
N PRO A 51 24.21 17.41 -2.76
CA PRO A 51 23.36 16.37 -3.36
C PRO A 51 24.10 15.10 -3.81
N ASP A 52 25.40 15.21 -4.09
CA ASP A 52 26.28 14.14 -4.54
C ASP A 52 27.19 13.60 -3.42
N LEU A 53 26.78 13.73 -2.15
CA LEU A 53 27.57 13.34 -0.97
C LEU A 53 28.16 11.92 -1.09
N GLN A 54 27.38 10.95 -1.57
CA GLN A 54 27.86 9.57 -1.70
C GLN A 54 29.02 9.42 -2.70
N ARG A 55 28.95 10.17 -3.81
CA ARG A 55 30.02 10.21 -4.80
C ARG A 55 31.27 10.86 -4.19
N GLU A 56 31.09 11.98 -3.52
CA GLU A 56 32.18 12.71 -2.87
C GLU A 56 32.89 11.88 -1.80
N LEU A 57 32.12 11.12 -0.99
CA LEU A 57 32.66 10.19 0.00
C LEU A 57 33.55 9.14 -0.65
N CYS A 58 33.09 8.53 -1.74
CA CYS A 58 33.83 7.52 -2.48
C CYS A 58 35.13 8.09 -3.06
N GLU A 59 35.05 9.25 -3.73
CA GLU A 59 36.21 9.91 -4.35
C GLU A 59 37.23 10.38 -3.29
N THR A 60 36.76 11.02 -2.22
CA THR A 60 37.61 11.49 -1.11
C THR A 60 38.30 10.33 -0.41
N ARG A 61 37.55 9.26 -0.10
CA ARG A 61 38.11 8.06 0.55
C ARG A 61 39.19 7.41 -0.32
N ARG A 62 38.95 7.29 -1.62
CA ARG A 62 39.94 6.79 -2.58
C ARG A 62 41.20 7.66 -2.59
N PHE A 63 41.03 8.98 -2.65
CA PHE A 63 42.13 9.93 -2.66
C PHE A 63 42.95 9.89 -1.36
N MET A 64 42.30 9.92 -0.20
CA MET A 64 42.94 9.86 1.11
C MET A 64 43.70 8.55 1.32
N ASN A 65 43.14 7.40 0.88
CA ASN A 65 43.82 6.11 0.96
C ASN A 65 45.06 6.03 0.06
N LEU A 66 45.05 6.69 -1.11
CA LEU A 66 46.24 6.80 -1.97
C LEU A 66 47.36 7.61 -1.30
N GLN A 67 47.01 8.66 -0.55
CA GLN A 67 47.99 9.45 0.21
C GLN A 67 48.50 8.72 1.45
N SER A 68 47.64 7.90 2.08
CA SER A 68 47.92 7.19 3.34
C SER A 68 48.70 5.89 3.16
N ILE A 69 49.13 5.54 1.94
CA ILE A 69 50.00 4.37 1.65
C ILE A 69 51.25 4.37 2.54
N TYR A 70 51.70 5.54 3.01
CA TYR A 70 52.87 5.70 3.87
C TYR A 70 52.57 5.80 5.38
N SER A 71 51.32 6.04 5.81
CA SER A 71 50.95 6.21 7.22
C SER A 71 50.33 4.96 7.86
N GLY A 72 49.92 3.96 7.07
CA GLY A 72 49.35 2.70 7.56
C GLY A 72 47.90 2.80 8.05
N GLU A 73 47.31 4.00 8.05
CA GLU A 73 45.89 4.22 8.36
C GLU A 73 45.06 4.16 7.07
N ALA A 74 44.17 3.19 6.97
CA ALA A 74 43.21 3.09 5.87
C ALA A 74 41.84 3.62 6.30
N PHE A 75 41.27 4.51 5.50
CA PHE A 75 39.87 4.93 5.61
C PHE A 75 38.99 3.86 4.98
N VAL A 76 38.50 2.93 5.82
CA VAL A 76 37.54 1.90 5.44
C VAL A 76 36.12 2.46 5.61
N GLU A 77 35.24 2.13 4.67
CA GLU A 77 33.82 2.45 4.80
C GLU A 77 33.21 1.69 5.97
N SER A 78 32.36 2.33 6.77
CA SER A 78 31.69 1.65 7.89
C SER A 78 30.81 0.52 7.36
N ASP A 79 31.01 -0.69 7.90
CA ASP A 79 30.24 -1.89 7.54
C ASP A 79 28.73 -1.67 7.71
N ILE A 80 28.34 -0.85 8.68
CA ILE A 80 26.96 -0.49 8.98
C ILE A 80 26.35 0.31 7.83
N VAL A 81 27.07 1.34 7.37
CA VAL A 81 26.64 2.17 6.24
C VAL A 81 26.53 1.30 4.98
N GLN A 82 27.51 0.42 4.73
CA GLN A 82 27.41 -0.53 3.62
C GLN A 82 26.19 -1.45 3.73
N THR A 83 25.91 -1.97 4.92
CA THR A 83 24.82 -2.91 5.16
C THR A 83 23.47 -2.24 4.94
N LEU A 84 23.31 -1.03 5.48
CA LEU A 84 22.09 -0.23 5.32
C LEU A 84 21.87 0.19 3.86
N LEU A 85 22.93 0.50 3.11
CA LEU A 85 22.84 0.90 1.70
C LEU A 85 22.64 -0.28 0.74
N LYS A 86 23.19 -1.47 1.01
CA LYS A 86 23.07 -2.66 0.15
C LYS A 86 21.62 -3.20 0.06
N GLY A 87 20.79 -2.92 1.07
CA GLY A 87 19.40 -3.38 1.13
C GLY A 87 18.36 -2.42 0.54
N THR A 88 18.75 -1.19 0.24
CA THR A 88 17.82 -0.13 -0.18
C THR A 88 18.13 0.32 -1.61
N ASN A 89 17.16 0.15 -2.53
CA ASN A 89 17.21 0.80 -3.85
C ASN A 89 17.15 2.35 -3.75
N SER A 90 17.08 2.92 -2.55
CA SER A 90 17.07 4.36 -2.27
C SER A 90 18.38 4.83 -1.64
N SER A 91 18.82 6.02 -2.05
CA SER A 91 19.95 6.76 -1.49
C SER A 91 19.59 7.32 -0.10
N CYS A 92 19.64 6.50 0.95
CA CYS A 92 19.49 6.99 2.31
C CYS A 92 20.74 7.80 2.70
N PRO A 93 20.63 9.11 3.01
CA PRO A 93 21.78 9.96 3.29
C PRO A 93 22.33 9.69 4.70
N LEU A 94 23.15 8.66 4.83
CA LEU A 94 23.83 8.26 6.05
C LEU A 94 25.30 8.66 6.01
N LEU A 95 25.83 9.04 7.17
CA LEU A 95 27.20 9.52 7.32
C LEU A 95 27.77 9.07 8.67
N SER A 96 28.92 8.41 8.70
CA SER A 96 29.60 8.13 9.97
C SER A 96 30.37 9.36 10.49
N ALA A 97 30.70 9.39 11.79
CA ALA A 97 31.62 10.41 12.32
C ALA A 97 32.99 10.40 11.62
N LYS A 98 33.50 9.21 11.28
CA LYS A 98 34.75 9.04 10.53
C LYS A 98 34.65 9.64 9.13
N ASP A 99 33.52 9.41 8.45
CA ASP A 99 33.27 9.99 7.12
C ASP A 99 33.19 11.51 7.16
N SER A 100 32.51 12.08 8.17
CA SER A 100 32.42 13.52 8.39
C SER A 100 33.81 14.13 8.59
N ALA A 101 34.60 13.54 9.48
CA ALA A 101 35.97 13.98 9.75
C ALA A 101 36.86 13.87 8.50
N MET A 102 36.76 12.77 7.74
CA MET A 102 37.51 12.57 6.50
C MET A 102 37.18 13.65 5.46
N LEU A 103 35.90 13.98 5.26
CA LEU A 103 35.46 15.03 4.34
C LEU A 103 35.99 16.40 4.73
N TRP A 104 36.06 16.71 6.04
CA TRP A 104 36.67 17.96 6.47
C TRP A 104 38.19 17.93 6.37
N GLN A 105 38.83 16.80 6.72
CA GLN A 105 40.28 16.63 6.64
C GLN A 105 40.83 16.72 5.21
N SER A 106 40.03 16.39 4.19
CA SER A 106 40.47 16.54 2.80
C SER A 106 40.68 18.00 2.39
N MET A 107 40.04 18.94 3.09
CA MET A 107 40.11 20.37 2.82
C MET A 107 41.26 21.05 3.57
N SER A 108 42.14 21.75 2.85
CA SER A 108 43.33 22.40 3.44
C SER A 108 42.98 23.41 4.53
N PHE A 109 41.99 24.29 4.30
CA PHE A 109 41.59 25.31 5.27
C PHE A 109 41.02 24.71 6.58
N MET A 110 40.46 23.51 6.51
CA MET A 110 39.96 22.77 7.68
C MET A 110 41.09 22.14 8.46
N ARG A 111 42.09 21.56 7.79
CA ARG A 111 43.32 21.07 8.43
C ARG A 111 44.04 22.20 9.16
N ASP A 112 44.25 23.34 8.49
CA ASP A 112 44.89 24.51 9.10
C ASP A 112 44.13 25.00 10.35
N ALA A 113 42.79 24.96 10.31
CA ALA A 113 41.96 25.33 11.46
C ALA A 113 42.07 24.30 12.60
N ALA A 114 42.10 23.01 12.29
CA ALA A 114 42.27 21.94 13.27
C ALA A 114 43.65 22.01 13.92
N ASP A 115 44.73 22.21 13.16
CA ASP A 115 46.10 22.30 13.66
C ASP A 115 46.28 23.50 14.61
N ARG A 116 45.73 24.67 14.24
CA ARG A 116 45.74 25.85 15.12
C ARG A 116 44.96 25.62 16.41
N THR A 117 43.85 24.91 16.33
CA THR A 117 43.03 24.59 17.51
C THR A 117 43.78 23.65 18.44
N ALA A 118 44.47 22.64 17.90
CA ALA A 118 45.30 21.72 18.67
C ALA A 118 46.49 22.41 19.36
N GLN A 119 47.03 23.49 18.78
CA GLN A 119 48.08 24.31 19.41
C GLN A 119 47.56 25.15 20.59
N LEU A 120 46.27 25.51 20.59
CA LEU A 120 45.67 26.43 21.57
C LEU A 120 44.94 25.72 22.71
N SER A 121 44.58 24.45 22.53
CA SER A 121 43.77 23.68 23.49
C SER A 121 44.54 22.47 24.00
N GLU A 122 44.71 22.38 25.32
CA GLU A 122 45.24 21.17 25.99
C GLU A 122 44.23 19.99 25.95
N ALA A 123 42.97 20.26 25.63
CA ALA A 123 41.93 19.23 25.54
C ALA A 123 41.98 18.50 24.19
N SER A 124 41.69 17.20 24.20
CA SER A 124 41.65 16.29 23.05
C SER A 124 40.58 16.58 22.00
N ASN A 125 39.79 17.65 22.15
CA ASN A 125 38.64 17.93 21.29
C ASN A 125 39.10 18.71 20.06
N THR A 126 38.91 18.11 18.89
CA THR A 126 39.30 18.72 17.61
C THR A 126 38.24 19.70 17.11
N MET A 127 38.60 20.56 16.16
CA MET A 127 37.65 21.40 15.43
C MET A 127 36.52 20.57 14.77
N TYR A 128 36.79 19.31 14.43
CA TYR A 128 35.79 18.39 13.86
C TYR A 128 34.72 17.99 14.88
N ASP A 129 35.10 17.74 16.15
CA ASP A 129 34.15 17.47 17.23
C ASP A 129 33.22 18.67 17.46
N PHE A 130 33.76 19.89 17.40
CA PHE A 130 32.94 21.11 17.44
C PHE A 130 31.92 21.17 16.30
N LEU A 131 32.33 20.95 15.05
CA LEU A 131 31.41 20.99 13.91
C LEU A 131 30.36 19.88 13.96
N GLU A 132 30.75 18.68 14.39
CA GLU A 132 29.82 17.57 14.57
C GLU A 132 28.74 17.92 15.61
N ARG A 133 29.15 18.44 16.78
CA ARG A 133 28.23 18.87 17.83
C ARG A 133 27.36 20.04 17.39
N LEU A 134 27.92 20.96 16.62
CA LEU A 134 27.18 22.09 16.06
C LEU A 134 26.05 21.57 15.15
N LEU A 135 26.38 20.65 14.24
CA LEU A 135 25.41 20.09 13.30
C LEU A 135 24.33 19.25 13.99
N LYS A 136 24.69 18.53 15.07
CA LYS A 136 23.72 17.84 15.94
C LYS A 136 22.81 18.85 16.65
N HIS A 137 23.38 19.88 17.25
CA HIS A 137 22.65 20.92 17.97
C HIS A 137 21.65 21.66 17.07
N THR A 138 22.00 21.85 15.79
CA THR A 138 21.11 22.48 14.80
C THR A 138 20.22 21.48 14.04
N ASN A 139 20.14 20.21 14.46
CA ASN A 139 19.29 19.19 13.84
C ASN A 139 19.58 18.91 12.35
N ILE A 140 20.79 19.22 11.90
CA ILE A 140 21.26 18.93 10.55
C ILE A 140 21.75 17.47 10.46
N LEU A 141 22.45 17.01 11.51
CA LEU A 141 22.84 15.62 11.68
C LEU A 141 21.99 14.99 12.78
N LEU A 142 21.14 14.04 12.41
CA LEU A 142 20.38 13.26 13.36
C LEU A 142 21.19 12.02 13.79
N PRO A 143 21.64 11.91 15.06
CA PRO A 143 22.38 10.75 15.52
C PRO A 143 21.51 9.48 15.52
N LEU A 144 22.05 8.41 14.92
CA LEU A 144 21.52 7.06 14.95
C LEU A 144 22.49 6.17 15.73
N ALA A 145 22.06 5.61 16.86
CA ALA A 145 22.89 4.63 17.57
C ALA A 145 22.76 3.26 16.92
N VAL A 146 23.57 3.01 15.91
CA VAL A 146 23.64 1.70 15.25
C VAL A 146 24.98 1.06 15.63
N SER A 147 24.93 -0.06 16.35
CA SER A 147 26.09 -0.91 16.64
C SER A 147 27.31 -0.21 17.31
N GLY A 148 27.07 0.87 18.07
CA GLY A 148 28.10 1.55 18.85
C GLY A 148 29.02 2.52 18.09
N GLU A 149 28.92 2.59 16.75
CA GLU A 149 29.60 3.64 15.98
C GLU A 149 28.67 4.86 15.79
N PRO A 150 29.16 6.10 15.95
CA PRO A 150 28.36 7.28 15.71
C PRO A 150 28.03 7.40 14.22
N THR A 151 26.75 7.20 13.89
CA THR A 151 26.20 7.34 12.54
C THR A 151 25.16 8.45 12.54
N TYR A 152 25.10 9.21 11.46
CA TYR A 152 24.23 10.37 11.29
C TYR A 152 23.34 10.19 10.07
N PHE A 153 22.08 10.55 10.22
CA PHE A 153 21.16 10.74 9.12
C PHE A 153 21.10 12.23 8.76
N VAL A 154 21.07 12.55 7.46
CA VAL A 154 21.10 13.93 6.94
C VAL A 154 19.81 14.24 6.16
N PRO A 155 18.73 14.71 6.82
CA PRO A 155 17.41 14.84 6.21
C PRO A 155 17.37 15.76 4.97
N SER A 156 18.17 16.82 4.94
CA SER A 156 18.18 17.80 3.85
C SER A 156 18.66 17.22 2.50
N LEU A 157 19.31 16.06 2.53
CA LEU A 157 19.80 15.33 1.36
C LEU A 157 18.83 14.24 0.88
N LEU A 158 17.64 14.15 1.47
CA LEU A 158 16.63 13.21 1.03
C LEU A 158 16.22 13.46 -0.44
N PRO A 159 15.94 12.38 -1.19
CA PRO A 159 15.57 12.51 -2.59
C PRO A 159 14.26 13.27 -2.75
N LYS A 160 14.16 14.05 -3.83
CA LYS A 160 12.94 14.75 -4.24
C LYS A 160 11.87 13.85 -4.84
N ALA A 161 12.22 12.62 -5.24
CA ALA A 161 11.31 11.72 -5.89
C ALA A 161 10.06 11.55 -5.02
N GLU A 162 8.90 11.89 -5.57
CA GLU A 162 7.66 11.70 -4.85
C GLU A 162 7.47 10.20 -4.61
N PRO A 163 7.02 9.81 -3.41
CA PRO A 163 6.53 8.47 -3.24
C PRO A 163 5.40 8.27 -4.24
N GLY A 164 5.51 7.27 -5.13
CA GLY A 164 4.41 6.91 -6.03
C GLY A 164 3.20 6.39 -5.24
N ASN A 165 2.52 5.37 -5.75
CA ASN A 165 1.40 4.71 -5.07
C ASN A 165 1.81 3.90 -3.82
N ILE A 166 2.64 4.44 -2.91
CA ILE A 166 3.08 3.76 -1.68
C ILE A 166 2.06 3.85 -0.56
N TRP A 167 1.20 4.88 -0.60
CA TRP A 167 0.22 5.16 0.43
C TRP A 167 -1.19 5.22 -0.17
N THR A 168 -2.14 4.70 0.59
CA THR A 168 -3.56 4.85 0.30
C THR A 168 -4.36 5.05 1.58
N TYR A 169 -5.40 5.86 1.48
CA TYR A 169 -6.34 6.13 2.54
C TYR A 169 -7.37 5.02 2.77
N LYS A 170 -7.60 4.16 1.78
CA LYS A 170 -8.58 3.09 1.93
C LYS A 170 -7.93 1.86 2.56
N THR A 171 -8.72 1.12 3.31
CA THR A 171 -8.34 -0.16 3.92
C THR A 171 -9.17 -1.27 3.31
N SER A 172 -8.53 -2.38 2.95
CA SER A 172 -9.22 -3.59 2.47
C SER A 172 -9.74 -4.44 3.62
N GLU A 173 -9.11 -4.31 4.77
CA GLU A 173 -9.42 -5.05 5.97
C GLU A 173 -10.54 -4.33 6.74
N SER A 174 -11.67 -5.01 6.93
CA SER A 174 -12.81 -4.49 7.71
C SER A 174 -12.46 -4.18 9.18
N TRP A 175 -11.37 -4.75 9.68
CA TRP A 175 -10.84 -4.54 11.03
C TRP A 175 -9.80 -3.41 11.11
N MET A 176 -9.44 -2.79 9.98
CA MET A 176 -8.57 -1.62 9.93
C MET A 176 -9.36 -0.34 9.64
N THR A 177 -8.82 0.78 10.09
CA THR A 177 -9.30 2.10 9.70
C THR A 177 -8.10 2.98 9.36
N THR A 178 -8.38 4.10 8.70
CA THR A 178 -7.41 5.15 8.45
C THR A 178 -7.87 6.43 9.14
N LEU A 179 -7.06 6.91 10.08
CA LEU A 179 -7.20 8.23 10.67
C LEU A 179 -6.29 9.20 9.96
N CYS A 180 -6.76 10.43 9.75
CA CYS A 180 -5.95 11.47 9.14
C CYS A 180 -6.14 12.79 9.88
N HIS A 181 -5.03 13.34 10.33
CA HIS A 181 -4.93 14.71 10.80
C HIS A 181 -4.21 15.52 9.74
N SER A 182 -4.52 16.82 9.69
CA SER A 182 -3.81 17.71 8.80
C SER A 182 -3.59 19.07 9.44
N TRP A 183 -2.53 19.73 9.03
CA TRP A 183 -2.21 21.10 9.38
C TRP A 183 -2.21 21.89 8.08
N LEU A 184 -3.13 22.85 7.97
CA LEU A 184 -3.21 23.75 6.83
C LEU A 184 -2.29 24.95 7.07
N LEU A 185 -1.29 25.13 6.20
CA LEU A 185 -0.38 26.27 6.25
C LEU A 185 -0.97 27.39 5.39
N ARG A 186 -1.39 28.48 6.03
CA ARG A 186 -2.07 29.59 5.33
C ARG A 186 -1.14 30.38 4.42
N ASP A 187 0.12 30.49 4.80
CA ASP A 187 1.18 31.14 4.05
C ASP A 187 2.05 30.09 3.31
N VAL A 188 2.91 30.56 2.40
CA VAL A 188 3.96 29.73 1.80
C VAL A 188 4.92 29.34 2.92
N GLY A 189 4.61 28.24 3.60
CA GLY A 189 5.37 27.77 4.75
C GLY A 189 6.86 27.61 4.42
N PRO A 190 7.75 27.69 5.43
CA PRO A 190 9.18 27.51 5.21
C PRO A 190 9.46 26.22 4.44
N ALA A 191 10.39 26.26 3.49
CA ALA A 191 10.78 25.07 2.72
C ALA A 191 11.35 23.95 3.62
N THR A 192 11.75 24.28 4.84
CA THR A 192 12.37 23.41 5.84
C THR A 192 11.37 22.72 6.79
N VAL A 193 10.06 22.97 6.67
CA VAL A 193 9.07 22.39 7.59
C VAL A 193 9.15 20.86 7.62
N MET A 194 9.23 20.21 6.46
CA MET A 194 9.36 18.74 6.40
C MET A 194 10.68 18.22 6.94
N GLU A 195 11.77 18.98 6.79
CA GLU A 195 13.08 18.58 7.35
C GLU A 195 13.01 18.60 8.87
N HIS A 196 12.44 19.66 9.46
CA HIS A 196 12.25 19.77 10.91
C HIS A 196 11.31 18.69 11.45
N VAL A 197 10.17 18.48 10.77
CA VAL A 197 9.23 17.37 11.05
C VAL A 197 9.94 16.02 11.02
N THR A 198 10.77 15.76 10.01
CA THR A 198 11.51 14.50 9.88
C THR A 198 12.46 14.30 11.06
N THR A 199 13.24 15.32 11.40
CA THR A 199 14.20 15.23 12.50
C THR A 199 13.51 14.99 13.83
N SER A 200 12.51 15.81 14.18
CA SER A 200 11.75 15.67 15.42
C SER A 200 11.07 14.30 15.52
N LEU A 201 10.42 13.84 14.44
CA LEU A 201 9.73 12.57 14.42
C LEU A 201 10.68 11.39 14.64
N LEU A 202 11.80 11.36 13.91
CA LEU A 202 12.74 10.25 14.05
C LEU A 202 13.44 10.27 15.41
N GLN A 203 13.73 11.45 15.96
CA GLN A 203 14.25 11.57 17.32
C GLN A 203 13.25 11.05 18.35
N ASP A 204 11.99 11.48 18.29
CA ASP A 204 10.95 11.03 19.23
C ASP A 204 10.68 9.53 19.10
N LEU A 205 10.63 8.98 17.88
CA LEU A 205 10.51 7.54 17.66
C LEU A 205 11.72 6.77 18.23
N TYR A 206 12.92 7.30 18.04
CA TYR A 206 14.14 6.71 18.56
C TYR A 206 14.14 6.73 20.09
N GLU A 207 13.91 7.89 20.71
CA GLU A 207 13.84 8.04 22.17
C GLU A 207 12.72 7.19 22.75
N PHE A 208 11.54 7.18 22.14
CA PHE A 208 10.42 6.35 22.60
C PHE A 208 10.77 4.86 22.55
N SER A 209 11.39 4.38 21.48
CA SER A 209 11.79 2.97 21.35
C SER A 209 12.84 2.53 22.39
N HIS A 210 13.65 3.46 22.91
CA HIS A 210 14.69 3.20 23.91
C HIS A 210 14.23 3.43 25.34
N THR A 211 13.41 4.46 25.57
CA THR A 211 12.93 4.85 26.91
C THR A 211 11.78 3.99 27.39
N PHE A 212 11.04 3.34 26.48
CA PHE A 212 9.95 2.43 26.86
C PHE A 212 10.49 1.18 27.56
N HIS A 213 10.68 1.31 28.87
CA HIS A 213 10.85 0.23 29.81
C HIS A 213 9.45 0.03 30.40
N GLY A 214 8.61 -0.76 29.72
CA GLY A 214 7.37 -1.25 30.35
C GLY A 214 7.68 -1.75 31.76
N HIS A 215 6.74 -1.61 32.70
CA HIS A 215 6.94 -2.01 34.10
C HIS A 215 7.78 -3.28 34.20
N ALA A 216 8.92 -3.17 34.88
CA ALA A 216 10.03 -4.11 34.79
C ALA A 216 9.62 -5.57 35.05
N ALA A 217 9.25 -6.29 33.99
CA ALA A 217 9.23 -7.74 33.97
C ALA A 217 10.61 -8.20 33.46
N LYS A 218 11.44 -8.72 34.37
CA LYS A 218 12.62 -9.55 34.04
C LYS A 218 12.17 -10.81 33.29
N PRO A 219 13.03 -11.52 32.52
CA PRO A 219 14.05 -11.11 31.56
C PRO A 219 13.55 -11.27 30.10
N ALA A 220 14.42 -10.99 29.13
CA ALA A 220 14.17 -10.96 27.68
C ALA A 220 13.30 -12.11 27.13
N TYR A 221 12.13 -11.74 26.61
CA TYR A 221 11.23 -12.58 25.83
C TYR A 221 11.88 -12.89 24.47
N HIS A 222 12.57 -14.02 24.36
CA HIS A 222 12.95 -14.57 23.06
C HIS A 222 11.74 -15.28 22.43
N HIS A 223 11.51 -14.98 21.15
CA HIS A 223 10.43 -15.52 20.32
C HIS A 223 10.28 -17.05 20.40
N ALA A 224 9.02 -17.49 20.33
CA ALA A 224 8.55 -18.79 19.84
C ALA A 224 8.55 -20.03 20.76
N LYS A 225 8.40 -19.87 22.08
CA LYS A 225 7.85 -20.97 22.91
C LYS A 225 6.71 -20.45 23.78
N SER A 226 5.51 -20.97 23.56
CA SER A 226 4.38 -20.82 24.47
C SER A 226 4.81 -21.26 25.87
N PHE A 227 4.95 -20.29 26.79
CA PHE A 227 5.20 -20.59 28.19
C PHE A 227 3.86 -20.74 28.92
N PRO A 228 3.70 -21.78 29.76
CA PRO A 228 2.53 -21.91 30.61
C PRO A 228 2.70 -20.97 31.80
N LEU A 229 2.25 -19.72 31.66
CA LEU A 229 1.85 -18.94 32.83
C LEU A 229 0.66 -19.68 33.47
N GLY A 230 0.63 -19.77 34.80
CA GLY A 230 -0.53 -20.33 35.50
C GLY A 230 -1.79 -19.60 35.08
N LYS A 231 -2.85 -20.36 34.70
CA LYS A 231 -4.10 -19.85 34.11
C LYS A 231 -4.69 -18.66 34.88
N ASP A 232 -4.53 -18.65 36.20
CA ASP A 232 -5.12 -17.61 37.07
C ASP A 232 -4.39 -16.27 36.97
N SER A 233 -3.06 -16.25 36.76
CA SER A 233 -2.32 -14.98 36.58
C SER A 233 -2.42 -14.42 35.16
N TYR A 234 -2.73 -15.28 34.17
CA TYR A 234 -2.80 -14.86 32.77
C TYR A 234 -4.06 -14.02 32.49
N SER A 235 -5.22 -14.41 33.05
CA SER A 235 -6.46 -13.62 32.92
C SER A 235 -6.31 -12.24 33.54
N GLU A 236 -5.73 -12.14 34.74
CA GLU A 236 -5.56 -10.85 35.44
C GLU A 236 -4.64 -9.89 34.65
N VAL A 237 -3.57 -10.40 34.05
CA VAL A 237 -2.66 -9.61 33.20
C VAL A 237 -3.34 -9.20 31.89
N MET A 238 -4.10 -10.09 31.25
CA MET A 238 -4.83 -9.74 30.03
C MET A 238 -5.92 -8.71 30.32
N ASP A 239 -6.70 -8.87 31.39
CA ASP A 239 -7.77 -7.95 31.77
C ASP A 239 -7.24 -6.58 32.19
N ALA A 240 -6.06 -6.53 32.83
CA ALA A 240 -5.38 -5.27 33.17
C ALA A 240 -4.79 -4.55 31.95
N HIS A 241 -4.43 -5.28 30.89
CA HIS A 241 -3.67 -4.74 29.76
C HIS A 241 -4.35 -4.84 28.39
N ASP A 242 -5.64 -5.23 28.31
CA ASP A 242 -6.44 -5.29 27.06
C ASP A 242 -6.29 -4.02 26.20
N LEU A 243 -6.13 -2.89 26.88
CA LEU A 243 -6.11 -1.56 26.28
C LEU A 243 -4.75 -0.87 26.36
N GLU A 244 -3.71 -1.56 26.79
CA GLU A 244 -2.36 -1.02 26.94
C GLU A 244 -1.39 -1.72 25.99
N VAL A 245 -0.40 -0.95 25.51
CA VAL A 245 0.67 -1.54 24.72
C VAL A 245 1.56 -2.32 25.68
N ILE A 246 1.72 -3.60 25.40
CA ILE A 246 2.53 -4.51 26.23
C ILE A 246 3.91 -4.60 25.59
N GLY A 247 4.94 -4.20 26.35
CA GLY A 247 6.32 -4.28 25.89
C GLY A 247 6.73 -3.16 24.92
N ARG A 248 7.94 -3.28 24.37
CA ARG A 248 8.56 -2.23 23.55
C ARG A 248 7.86 -2.10 22.20
N ILE A 249 7.59 -0.86 21.81
CA ILE A 249 7.26 -0.56 20.42
C ILE A 249 8.45 -0.90 19.53
N LYS A 250 8.18 -1.59 18.42
CA LYS A 250 9.17 -1.98 17.43
C LYS A 250 8.97 -1.15 16.16
N ILE A 251 10.01 -0.42 15.75
CA ILE A 251 10.03 0.24 14.45
C ILE A 251 10.49 -0.78 13.41
N HIS A 252 9.58 -1.21 12.54
CA HIS A 252 9.89 -2.21 11.51
C HIS A 252 10.46 -1.57 10.25
N GLN A 253 9.98 -0.38 9.92
CA GLN A 253 10.36 0.30 8.69
C GLN A 253 10.24 1.81 8.85
N VAL A 254 11.23 2.51 8.29
CA VAL A 254 11.21 3.96 8.10
C VAL A 254 11.63 4.22 6.66
N MET A 255 10.80 4.95 5.93
CA MET A 255 11.11 5.42 4.59
C MET A 255 10.94 6.93 4.56
N CYS A 256 11.97 7.66 4.12
CA CYS A 256 11.97 9.10 4.10
C CYS A 256 12.20 9.62 2.68
N TRP A 257 11.53 10.72 2.35
CA TRP A 257 11.68 11.53 1.15
C TRP A 257 11.68 12.99 1.55
N LYS A 258 12.02 13.88 0.61
CA LYS A 258 12.07 15.31 0.91
C LYS A 258 10.73 15.90 1.35
N SER A 259 9.62 15.36 0.84
CA SER A 259 8.26 15.85 1.13
C SER A 259 7.41 14.87 1.95
N SER A 260 7.93 13.71 2.33
CA SER A 260 7.13 12.68 3.00
C SER A 260 7.95 11.68 3.82
N ILE A 261 7.29 11.00 4.76
CA ILE A 261 7.84 9.93 5.59
C ILE A 261 6.78 8.85 5.73
N LEU A 262 7.17 7.58 5.63
CA LEU A 262 6.35 6.43 5.97
C LEU A 262 7.04 5.65 7.09
N VAL A 263 6.32 5.41 8.19
CA VAL A 263 6.81 4.63 9.34
C VAL A 263 5.87 3.46 9.57
N LYS A 264 6.44 2.26 9.72
CA LYS A 264 5.70 1.06 10.15
C LYS A 264 6.10 0.69 11.56
N ILE A 265 5.13 0.76 12.46
CA ILE A 265 5.29 0.57 13.89
C ILE A 265 4.54 -0.70 14.30
N GLY A 266 5.22 -1.59 15.02
CA GLY A 266 4.65 -2.80 15.62
C GLY A 266 4.52 -2.64 17.13
N CYS A 267 3.34 -2.96 17.65
CA CYS A 267 3.03 -2.88 19.08
C CYS A 267 2.33 -4.16 19.50
N CYS A 268 2.77 -4.79 20.59
CA CYS A 268 2.10 -5.99 21.11
C CYS A 268 0.90 -5.60 21.97
N PHE A 269 -0.23 -6.26 21.73
CA PHE A 269 -1.45 -6.16 22.51
C PHE A 269 -1.86 -7.56 22.98
N ALA A 270 -2.57 -7.61 24.11
CA ALA A 270 -3.29 -8.80 24.54
C ALA A 270 -4.39 -9.14 23.52
N ASP A 271 -4.46 -10.41 23.09
CA ASP A 271 -5.57 -10.96 22.33
C ASP A 271 -6.37 -11.93 23.22
N HIS A 272 -7.49 -11.44 23.76
CA HIS A 272 -8.36 -12.21 24.65
C HIS A 272 -9.00 -13.42 23.97
N GLU A 273 -9.22 -13.38 22.65
CA GLU A 273 -9.86 -14.50 21.95
C GLU A 273 -8.92 -15.71 21.87
N GLN A 274 -7.62 -15.45 21.81
CA GLN A 274 -6.60 -16.48 21.60
C GLN A 274 -5.71 -16.73 22.81
N ALA A 275 -5.85 -15.92 23.87
CA ALA A 275 -4.97 -15.93 25.02
C ALA A 275 -3.48 -15.88 24.61
N ASP A 276 -3.15 -14.97 23.68
CA ASP A 276 -1.79 -14.75 23.18
C ASP A 276 -1.48 -13.25 23.01
N LEU A 277 -0.20 -12.90 22.97
CA LEU A 277 0.26 -11.54 22.63
C LEU A 277 0.42 -11.43 21.13
N ARG A 278 -0.36 -10.56 20.50
CA ARG A 278 -0.25 -10.30 19.07
C ARG A 278 0.32 -8.93 18.78
N GLU A 279 1.26 -8.90 17.84
CA GLU A 279 1.77 -7.67 17.28
C GLU A 279 0.73 -7.06 16.34
N SER A 280 0.22 -5.88 16.70
CA SER A 280 -0.57 -5.03 15.83
C SER A 280 0.34 -4.02 15.15
N PHE A 281 0.11 -3.79 13.87
CA PHE A 281 0.86 -2.84 13.07
C PHE A 281 0.07 -1.54 12.88
N ALA A 282 0.77 -0.42 13.00
CA ALA A 282 0.33 0.89 12.56
C ALA A 282 1.27 1.37 11.46
N GLU A 283 0.72 1.68 10.30
CA GLU A 283 1.44 2.32 9.19
C GLU A 283 1.09 3.80 9.21
N ILE A 284 2.10 4.66 9.33
CA ILE A 284 1.92 6.09 9.52
C ILE A 284 2.62 6.82 8.40
N TYR A 285 1.84 7.57 7.63
CA TYR A 285 2.31 8.37 6.51
C TYR A 285 2.19 9.85 6.84
N VAL A 286 3.31 10.56 6.75
CA VAL A 286 3.41 12.00 6.94
C VAL A 286 3.83 12.62 5.63
N ALA A 287 3.13 13.63 5.13
CA ALA A 287 3.53 14.29 3.89
C ALA A 287 3.11 15.76 3.82
N MET A 288 3.96 16.57 3.20
CA MET A 288 3.64 17.93 2.80
C MET A 288 3.15 17.91 1.36
N VAL A 289 1.90 18.27 1.16
CA VAL A 289 1.20 18.20 -0.13
C VAL A 289 0.63 19.56 -0.52
N ASP A 290 0.57 19.83 -1.82
CA ASP A 290 -0.19 20.94 -2.39
C ASP A 290 -1.59 20.47 -2.82
N ASP A 291 -2.40 21.39 -3.35
CA ASP A 291 -3.77 21.13 -3.81
C ASP A 291 -3.85 20.23 -5.05
N GLN A 292 -2.73 20.03 -5.78
CA GLN A 292 -2.65 19.19 -6.97
C GLN A 292 -2.24 17.75 -6.65
N SER A 293 -1.72 17.49 -5.45
CA SER A 293 -1.33 16.15 -5.04
C SER A 293 -2.54 15.21 -4.93
N ASN A 294 -2.41 13.99 -5.46
CA ASN A 294 -3.40 12.91 -5.29
C ASN A 294 -3.58 12.50 -3.81
N HIS A 295 -2.60 12.83 -2.96
CA HIS A 295 -2.67 12.58 -1.53
C HIS A 295 -3.27 13.76 -0.76
N CYS A 296 -3.60 14.89 -1.40
CA CYS A 296 -4.17 16.01 -0.69
C CYS A 296 -5.59 15.71 -0.20
N VAL A 297 -5.82 15.95 1.09
CA VAL A 297 -7.13 15.82 1.72
C VAL A 297 -7.83 17.17 1.79
N ALA A 298 -9.15 17.18 1.60
CA ALA A 298 -9.99 18.37 1.77
C ALA A 298 -9.47 19.60 1.00
N THR A 299 -9.21 19.44 -0.30
CA THR A 299 -8.70 20.51 -1.18
C THR A 299 -9.69 21.65 -1.30
N ASP A 300 -10.99 21.39 -1.09
CA ASP A 300 -12.05 22.41 -1.16
C ASP A 300 -11.83 23.57 -0.16
N GLY A 301 -11.09 23.33 0.92
CA GLY A 301 -10.73 24.35 1.91
C GLY A 301 -9.38 25.03 1.67
N MET A 302 -8.68 24.72 0.57
CA MET A 302 -7.35 25.26 0.26
C MET A 302 -7.43 26.36 -0.80
N VAL A 303 -6.65 27.42 -0.59
CA VAL A 303 -6.39 28.44 -1.61
C VAL A 303 -5.18 28.00 -2.45
N ASN A 304 -5.16 28.35 -3.74
CA ASN A 304 -4.05 28.04 -4.63
C ASN A 304 -2.69 28.49 -4.04
N GLY A 305 -1.72 27.58 -4.02
CA GLY A 305 -0.39 27.81 -3.44
C GLY A 305 -0.27 27.49 -1.94
N GLN A 306 -1.38 27.22 -1.23
CA GLN A 306 -1.30 26.71 0.13
C GLN A 306 -0.77 25.28 0.15
N LYS A 307 -0.10 24.94 1.25
CA LYS A 307 0.38 23.58 1.51
C LYS A 307 -0.31 23.01 2.74
N ARG A 308 -0.43 21.69 2.76
CA ARG A 308 -1.01 20.94 3.86
C ARG A 308 -0.02 19.87 4.29
N LEU A 309 0.29 19.84 5.59
CA LEU A 309 0.94 18.70 6.20
C LEU A 309 -0.13 17.70 6.61
N ILE A 310 -0.12 16.51 6.02
CA ILE A 310 -1.02 15.41 6.35
C ILE A 310 -0.29 14.37 7.21
N VAL A 311 -0.98 13.81 8.19
CA VAL A 311 -0.51 12.71 9.05
C VAL A 311 -1.59 11.65 9.11
N CYS A 312 -1.36 10.56 8.41
CA CYS A 312 -2.32 9.50 8.20
C CYS A 312 -1.84 8.24 8.92
N GLY A 313 -2.67 7.63 9.76
CA GLY A 313 -2.37 6.38 10.44
C GLY A 313 -3.36 5.32 10.00
N LYS A 314 -2.85 4.20 9.51
CA LYS A 314 -3.63 3.02 9.14
C LYS A 314 -3.30 1.88 10.11
N GLY A 315 -4.31 1.29 10.71
CA GLY A 315 -4.11 0.21 11.69
C GLY A 315 -5.42 -0.36 12.20
N GLN A 316 -5.31 -1.27 13.17
CA GLN A 316 -6.47 -1.92 13.80
C GLN A 316 -7.39 -0.90 14.48
N VAL A 317 -8.70 -0.96 14.21
CA VAL A 317 -9.68 -0.08 14.85
C VAL A 317 -9.84 -0.37 16.34
N GLY A 318 -9.50 -1.57 16.81
CA GLY A 318 -9.81 -2.09 18.16
C GLY A 318 -10.03 -1.03 19.27
N HIS A 319 -11.17 -1.15 19.97
CA HIS A 319 -11.64 -0.25 21.02
C HIS A 319 -11.71 1.23 20.58
N TYR A 320 -12.45 1.51 19.51
CA TYR A 320 -12.69 2.87 19.00
C TYR A 320 -11.40 3.65 18.68
N GLY A 321 -10.48 3.00 17.97
CA GLY A 321 -9.21 3.56 17.50
C GLY A 321 -8.07 3.49 18.50
N ARG A 322 -8.31 3.05 19.74
CA ARG A 322 -7.31 3.10 20.81
C ARG A 322 -6.04 2.31 20.48
N LYS A 323 -6.17 1.14 19.83
CA LYS A 323 -5.01 0.34 19.38
C LYS A 323 -4.14 1.12 18.39
N LEU A 324 -4.73 1.85 17.45
CA LEU A 324 -3.99 2.71 16.50
C LEU A 324 -3.33 3.90 17.20
N TRP A 325 -4.07 4.60 18.08
CA TRP A 325 -3.55 5.75 18.83
C TRP A 325 -2.36 5.39 19.71
N LYS A 326 -2.51 4.35 20.53
CA LYS A 326 -1.43 3.84 21.37
C LYS A 326 -0.36 3.10 20.57
N GLY A 327 -0.72 2.58 19.39
CA GLY A 327 0.17 1.89 18.46
C GLY A 327 1.21 2.77 17.75
N GLY A 328 1.41 4.00 18.22
CA GLY A 328 2.37 4.96 17.69
C GLY A 328 1.75 6.16 16.97
N TYR A 329 0.48 6.11 16.57
CA TYR A 329 -0.14 7.24 15.86
C TYR A 329 -0.19 8.51 16.71
N GLY A 330 -0.50 8.39 18.01
CA GLY A 330 -0.49 9.52 18.94
C GLY A 330 0.90 10.14 19.10
N LEU A 331 1.92 9.30 19.27
CA LEU A 331 3.33 9.73 19.35
C LEU A 331 3.74 10.55 18.13
N VAL A 332 3.39 10.09 16.92
CA VAL A 332 3.68 10.84 15.69
C VAL A 332 2.97 12.19 15.71
N LEU A 333 1.68 12.24 16.05
CA LEU A 333 0.94 13.52 16.10
C LEU A 333 1.52 14.51 17.11
N ASP A 334 1.96 14.03 18.27
CA ASP A 334 2.58 14.85 19.32
C ASP A 334 3.95 15.39 18.87
N SER A 335 4.74 14.57 18.17
CA SER A 335 6.01 14.98 17.56
C SER A 335 5.79 16.08 16.51
N ILE A 336 4.83 15.88 15.60
CA ILE A 336 4.49 16.88 14.58
C ILE A 336 3.99 18.17 15.22
N LYS A 337 3.16 18.08 16.27
CA LYS A 337 2.69 19.25 17.01
C LYS A 337 3.86 20.04 17.60
N THR A 338 4.84 19.35 18.17
CA THR A 338 6.04 19.96 18.74
C THR A 338 6.89 20.63 17.65
N ALA A 339 7.10 19.94 16.53
CA ALA A 339 7.84 20.47 15.38
C ALA A 339 7.17 21.73 14.77
N LEU A 340 5.85 21.84 14.88
CA LEU A 340 5.11 22.98 14.34
C LEU A 340 4.83 24.09 15.38
N ALA A 341 5.29 23.96 16.63
CA ALA A 341 4.93 24.87 17.71
C ALA A 341 5.33 26.33 17.45
N ASP A 342 6.45 26.55 16.76
CA ASP A 342 6.98 27.88 16.43
C ASP A 342 6.39 28.48 15.15
N GLN A 343 5.52 27.75 14.46
CA GLN A 343 4.94 28.20 13.20
C GLN A 343 3.60 28.92 13.43
N ASN A 344 3.50 30.14 12.92
CA ASN A 344 2.26 30.92 12.98
C ASN A 344 1.31 30.55 11.82
N GLY A 345 0.01 30.82 12.00
CA GLY A 345 -0.98 30.69 10.93
C GLY A 345 -1.30 29.26 10.50
N ILE A 346 -1.04 28.28 11.37
CA ILE A 346 -1.37 26.88 11.13
C ILE A 346 -2.71 26.52 11.76
N ASP A 347 -3.59 25.89 10.98
CA ASP A 347 -4.87 25.34 11.47
C ASP A 347 -4.83 23.81 11.50
N ARG A 348 -5.02 23.22 12.69
CA ARG A 348 -5.07 21.76 12.86
C ARG A 348 -6.50 21.25 12.63
N GLN A 349 -6.62 20.31 11.70
CA GLN A 349 -7.88 19.73 11.27
C GLN A 349 -7.85 18.20 11.39
N VAL A 350 -9.02 17.62 11.59
CA VAL A 350 -9.25 16.16 11.55
C VAL A 350 -10.07 15.86 10.31
N VAL A 351 -9.65 14.87 9.52
CA VAL A 351 -10.37 14.43 8.33
C VAL A 351 -11.36 13.33 8.71
N CYS A 352 -12.56 13.37 8.12
CA CYS A 352 -13.57 12.34 8.31
C CYS A 352 -13.09 10.98 7.74
N PRO A 353 -12.88 9.94 8.57
CA PRO A 353 -12.39 8.64 8.11
C PRO A 353 -13.37 7.98 7.13
N GLU A 354 -14.68 8.13 7.33
CA GLU A 354 -15.69 7.64 6.40
C GLU A 354 -15.62 8.33 5.03
N CYS A 355 -15.34 9.65 5.00
CA CYS A 355 -15.13 10.32 3.72
C CYS A 355 -13.88 9.80 3.00
N LEU A 356 -12.80 9.55 3.74
CA LEU A 356 -11.56 9.00 3.19
C LEU A 356 -11.75 7.57 2.64
N ALA A 357 -12.58 6.77 3.29
CA ALA A 357 -12.91 5.42 2.83
C ALA A 357 -13.81 5.42 1.58
N LEU A 358 -14.79 6.33 1.52
CA LEU A 358 -15.85 6.28 0.51
C LEU A 358 -15.65 7.20 -0.69
N THR A 359 -14.79 8.21 -0.59
CA THR A 359 -14.66 9.27 -1.61
C THR A 359 -13.19 9.62 -1.88
N HIS A 360 -12.95 10.37 -2.96
CA HIS A 360 -11.59 10.84 -3.25
C HIS A 360 -11.06 11.70 -2.09
N PRO A 361 -9.78 11.59 -1.67
CA PRO A 361 -9.24 12.31 -0.52
C PRO A 361 -9.46 13.82 -0.58
N SER A 362 -9.35 14.40 -1.78
CA SER A 362 -9.56 15.83 -2.03
C SER A 362 -10.96 16.32 -1.63
N GLN A 363 -11.95 15.43 -1.64
CA GLN A 363 -13.35 15.71 -1.31
C GLN A 363 -13.72 15.39 0.14
N ALA A 364 -12.76 14.92 0.95
CA ALA A 364 -13.03 14.52 2.31
C ALA A 364 -13.39 15.72 3.19
N CYS A 365 -14.42 15.56 4.03
CA CYS A 365 -14.78 16.60 4.99
C CYS A 365 -13.76 16.67 6.13
N THR A 366 -13.56 17.87 6.68
CA THR A 366 -12.73 18.09 7.87
C THR A 366 -13.52 18.76 8.99
N TRP A 367 -13.01 18.64 10.20
CA TRP A 367 -13.38 19.45 11.36
C TRP A 367 -12.14 20.15 11.90
N SER A 368 -12.30 21.33 12.51
CA SER A 368 -11.26 21.90 13.36
C SER A 368 -11.01 20.96 14.55
N TRP A 369 -9.74 20.78 14.92
CA TRP A 369 -9.34 19.98 16.07
C TRP A 369 -10.00 20.44 17.37
N ASP A 370 -10.12 21.75 17.58
CA ASP A 370 -10.72 22.33 18.79
C ASP A 370 -12.20 21.96 18.92
N ASN A 371 -12.92 21.89 17.81
CA ASN A 371 -14.33 21.46 17.79
C ASN A 371 -14.48 19.98 18.15
N VAL A 372 -13.59 19.12 17.65
CA VAL A 372 -13.58 17.68 17.98
C VAL A 372 -13.25 17.48 19.45
N MET A 373 -12.24 18.20 19.96
CA MET A 373 -11.85 18.15 21.37
C MET A 373 -12.92 18.67 22.32
N SER A 374 -13.54 19.81 22.00
CA SER A 374 -14.65 20.35 22.78
C SER A 374 -15.83 19.37 22.82
N SER A 375 -16.14 18.74 21.69
CA SER A 375 -17.19 17.70 21.64
C SER A 375 -16.87 16.51 22.54
N ALA A 376 -15.63 16.02 22.51
CA ALA A 376 -15.18 14.93 23.36
C ALA A 376 -15.22 15.29 24.87
N GLN A 377 -14.77 16.50 25.23
CA GLN A 377 -14.77 17.00 26.61
C GLN A 377 -16.19 17.20 27.16
N ASN A 378 -17.13 17.61 26.31
CA ASN A 378 -18.54 17.74 26.66
C ASN A 378 -19.29 16.39 26.72
N GLY A 379 -18.58 15.27 26.56
CA GLY A 379 -19.16 13.92 26.62
C GLY A 379 -20.01 13.53 25.41
N LEU A 380 -19.90 14.25 24.28
CA LEU A 380 -20.56 13.85 23.05
C LEU A 380 -19.85 12.62 22.48
N SER A 381 -20.62 11.56 22.20
CA SER A 381 -20.10 10.29 21.70
C SER A 381 -19.60 10.35 20.25
N GLY A 382 -20.03 11.35 19.47
CA GLY A 382 -19.64 11.48 18.07
C GLY A 382 -19.86 12.89 17.50
N VAL A 383 -19.22 13.14 16.36
CA VAL A 383 -19.40 14.35 15.55
C VAL A 383 -19.91 13.97 14.16
N ARG A 384 -20.71 14.85 13.55
CA ARG A 384 -21.24 14.65 12.19
C ARG A 384 -20.49 15.51 11.18
N CYS A 385 -20.08 14.93 10.06
CA CYS A 385 -19.47 15.70 8.97
C CYS A 385 -20.53 16.34 8.08
N VAL A 386 -20.15 17.27 7.20
CA VAL A 386 -21.08 17.96 6.28
C VAL A 386 -21.78 16.98 5.32
N ARG A 387 -21.17 15.83 5.04
CA ARG A 387 -21.75 14.73 4.24
C ARG A 387 -22.65 13.78 5.04
N GLY A 388 -22.85 14.03 6.33
CA GLY A 388 -23.78 13.29 7.19
C GLY A 388 -23.19 12.07 7.91
N HIS A 389 -21.91 11.73 7.69
CA HIS A 389 -21.25 10.64 8.43
C HIS A 389 -21.13 11.01 9.91
N SER A 390 -21.51 10.08 10.79
CA SER A 390 -21.38 10.22 12.24
C SER A 390 -20.18 9.41 12.71
N VAL A 391 -19.16 10.07 13.26
CA VAL A 391 -17.90 9.43 13.65
C VAL A 391 -17.67 9.60 15.14
N SER A 392 -17.24 8.54 15.81
CA SER A 392 -16.96 8.57 17.25
C SER A 392 -15.88 9.60 17.59
N THR A 393 -16.11 10.43 18.61
CA THR A 393 -15.12 11.39 19.11
C THR A 393 -13.88 10.67 19.63
N SER A 394 -14.06 9.55 20.33
CA SER A 394 -12.94 8.72 20.85
C SER A 394 -12.03 8.20 19.75
N LEU A 395 -12.59 7.83 18.60
CA LEU A 395 -11.84 7.41 17.42
C LEU A 395 -11.00 8.57 16.86
N LEU A 396 -11.59 9.75 16.80
CA LEU A 396 -10.95 10.93 16.21
C LEU A 396 -9.89 11.59 17.09
N CYS A 397 -9.98 11.49 18.42
CA CYS A 397 -9.04 12.17 19.33
C CYS A 397 -8.24 11.24 20.25
N GLY A 398 -8.49 9.93 20.21
CA GLY A 398 -7.77 8.94 21.02
C GLY A 398 -8.06 8.99 22.52
N THR A 399 -8.97 9.86 22.96
CA THR A 399 -9.38 9.93 24.37
C THR A 399 -10.53 8.97 24.64
N CYS A 400 -10.34 8.07 25.60
CA CYS A 400 -11.44 7.37 26.25
C CYS A 400 -11.79 8.15 27.51
N SER A 401 -12.83 8.99 27.47
CA SER A 401 -13.43 9.40 28.73
C SER A 401 -13.99 8.14 29.39
N PRO A 402 -13.67 7.83 30.66
CA PRO A 402 -14.27 6.74 31.41
C PRO A 402 -15.71 7.11 31.73
N VAL A 403 -16.55 7.20 30.70
CA VAL A 403 -17.99 7.32 30.87
C VAL A 403 -18.43 5.94 31.36
N ALA A 404 -18.92 5.89 32.60
CA ALA A 404 -19.51 4.70 33.17
C ALA A 404 -20.45 4.06 32.14
N PRO A 405 -20.40 2.74 31.93
CA PRO A 405 -21.21 2.08 30.91
C PRO A 405 -22.68 2.35 31.20
N THR A 406 -23.27 3.31 30.50
CA THR A 406 -24.71 3.47 30.46
C THR A 406 -25.29 2.16 29.94
N PRO A 407 -26.31 1.59 30.60
CA PRO A 407 -26.86 0.29 30.25
C PRO A 407 -27.21 0.29 28.77
N LYS A 408 -26.72 -0.73 28.05
CA LYS A 408 -26.87 -0.97 26.60
C LYS A 408 -28.25 -0.52 26.10
N ALA A 409 -28.35 0.75 25.69
CA ALA A 409 -29.37 1.15 24.75
C ALA A 409 -28.97 0.45 23.45
N ALA A 410 -29.92 -0.27 22.85
CA ALA A 410 -29.72 -0.93 21.57
C ALA A 410 -29.04 0.07 20.60
N PRO A 411 -28.01 -0.37 19.86
CA PRO A 411 -27.30 0.51 18.94
C PRO A 411 -28.35 1.19 18.06
N PRO A 412 -28.35 2.53 17.96
CA PRO A 412 -29.27 3.20 17.06
C PRO A 412 -28.97 2.66 15.67
N GLU A 413 -29.99 2.11 15.01
CA GLU A 413 -29.97 1.78 13.59
C GLU A 413 -29.62 3.06 12.84
N THR A 414 -28.33 3.34 12.71
CA THR A 414 -27.81 4.29 11.75
C THR A 414 -28.24 3.77 10.41
N ALA A 415 -29.13 4.51 9.75
CA ALA A 415 -29.48 4.34 8.36
C ALA A 415 -28.20 4.44 7.51
N GLU A 416 -27.47 3.33 7.41
CA GLU A 416 -26.41 3.13 6.45
C GLU A 416 -27.03 3.34 5.07
N ARG A 417 -26.75 4.50 4.46
CA ARG A 417 -26.73 4.59 3.00
C ARG A 417 -25.44 3.93 2.51
N THR A 418 -25.19 2.69 2.91
CA THR A 418 -24.37 1.77 2.11
C THR A 418 -25.00 1.79 0.72
N ARG A 419 -24.23 2.12 -0.31
CA ARG A 419 -24.68 1.81 -1.68
C ARG A 419 -25.01 0.34 -1.64
N VAL A 420 -26.31 0.01 -1.72
CA VAL A 420 -26.79 -1.36 -1.55
C VAL A 420 -26.10 -2.19 -2.61
N SER A 421 -25.07 -2.92 -2.19
CA SER A 421 -24.31 -3.79 -3.07
C SER A 421 -25.30 -4.81 -3.61
N LYS A 422 -25.38 -4.94 -4.93
CA LYS A 422 -26.32 -5.88 -5.53
C LYS A 422 -26.02 -7.28 -4.98
N PRO A 423 -27.01 -7.98 -4.39
CA PRO A 423 -26.75 -9.25 -3.70
C PRO A 423 -26.25 -10.30 -4.69
N VAL A 424 -25.24 -11.08 -4.29
CA VAL A 424 -24.59 -12.09 -5.13
C VAL A 424 -25.59 -13.09 -5.69
N SER A 425 -26.56 -13.52 -4.88
CA SER A 425 -27.65 -14.42 -5.29
C SER A 425 -28.39 -13.96 -6.54
N SER A 426 -28.57 -12.65 -6.73
CA SER A 426 -29.25 -12.09 -7.90
C SER A 426 -28.41 -12.08 -9.18
N LEU A 427 -27.14 -12.50 -9.10
CA LEU A 427 -26.18 -12.52 -10.20
C LEU A 427 -25.84 -13.95 -10.65
N LEU A 428 -26.11 -14.96 -9.82
CA LEU A 428 -25.64 -16.33 -10.01
C LEU A 428 -26.17 -16.98 -11.30
N ASN A 429 -27.45 -16.78 -11.63
CA ASN A 429 -28.05 -17.44 -12.80
C ASN A 429 -27.43 -17.00 -14.14
N SER A 430 -26.69 -15.87 -14.16
CA SER A 430 -25.95 -15.41 -15.34
C SER A 430 -24.55 -16.00 -15.48
N ILE A 431 -24.08 -16.73 -14.48
CA ILE A 431 -22.78 -17.39 -14.44
C ILE A 431 -22.95 -18.80 -15.01
N VAL A 432 -22.00 -19.22 -15.83
CA VAL A 432 -22.02 -20.53 -16.50
C VAL A 432 -20.71 -21.26 -16.26
N VAL A 433 -20.78 -22.59 -16.17
CA VAL A 433 -19.60 -23.45 -16.21
C VAL A 433 -19.31 -23.77 -17.67
N VAL A 434 -18.04 -23.64 -18.07
CA VAL A 434 -17.62 -23.86 -19.45
C VAL A 434 -16.62 -25.01 -19.47
N GLY A 435 -16.90 -26.02 -20.28
CA GLY A 435 -16.08 -27.20 -20.43
C GLY A 435 -15.58 -27.40 -21.86
N LEU A 436 -14.40 -27.99 -22.01
CA LEU A 436 -13.92 -28.55 -23.27
C LEU A 436 -14.39 -30.01 -23.40
N TRP A 437 -15.35 -30.27 -24.27
CA TRP A 437 -15.81 -31.62 -24.57
C TRP A 437 -14.90 -32.31 -25.60
N ASP A 438 -14.32 -33.45 -25.22
CA ASP A 438 -13.60 -34.32 -26.14
C ASP A 438 -14.52 -35.46 -26.61
N PRO A 439 -14.94 -35.48 -27.88
CA PRO A 439 -15.83 -36.52 -28.40
C PRO A 439 -15.17 -37.89 -28.48
N LYS A 440 -13.83 -37.96 -28.60
CA LYS A 440 -13.10 -39.23 -28.71
C LYS A 440 -13.05 -39.93 -27.36
N GLU A 441 -12.74 -39.17 -26.31
CA GLU A 441 -12.64 -39.68 -24.94
C GLU A 441 -13.99 -39.65 -24.20
N LYS A 442 -15.04 -39.07 -24.82
CA LYS A 442 -16.37 -38.85 -24.23
C LYS A 442 -16.32 -38.24 -22.82
N GLN A 443 -15.49 -37.21 -22.64
CA GLN A 443 -15.33 -36.55 -21.34
C GLN A 443 -15.00 -35.06 -21.49
N VAL A 444 -15.26 -34.31 -20.41
CA VAL A 444 -14.85 -32.90 -20.29
C VAL A 444 -13.40 -32.82 -19.79
N ARG A 445 -12.49 -32.28 -20.61
CA ARG A 445 -11.03 -32.23 -20.32
C ARG A 445 -10.60 -31.01 -19.50
N SER A 446 -11.19 -29.87 -19.79
CA SER A 446 -10.87 -28.57 -19.18
C SER A 446 -12.16 -27.94 -18.71
N VAL A 447 -12.15 -27.30 -17.54
CA VAL A 447 -13.31 -26.61 -16.97
C VAL A 447 -12.89 -25.24 -16.47
N GLY A 448 -13.69 -24.25 -16.83
CA GLY A 448 -13.62 -22.89 -16.29
C GLY A 448 -15.00 -22.31 -16.06
N SER A 449 -15.03 -21.01 -15.82
CA SER A 449 -16.23 -20.22 -15.61
C SER A 449 -16.45 -19.26 -16.78
N GLY A 450 -17.67 -18.78 -16.92
CA GLY A 450 -18.03 -17.75 -17.88
C GLY A 450 -19.30 -17.05 -17.47
N PHE A 451 -19.76 -16.12 -18.31
CA PHE A 451 -21.05 -15.48 -18.10
C PHE A 451 -21.74 -15.12 -19.41
N ILE A 452 -23.05 -15.02 -19.35
CA ILE A 452 -23.90 -14.73 -20.50
C ILE A 452 -23.94 -13.22 -20.72
N VAL A 453 -23.53 -12.78 -21.91
CA VAL A 453 -23.38 -11.35 -22.24
C VAL A 453 -24.40 -10.86 -23.26
N ASP A 454 -24.94 -11.76 -24.09
CA ASP A 454 -25.98 -11.44 -25.07
C ASP A 454 -26.97 -12.61 -25.21
N LYS A 455 -28.14 -12.48 -24.60
CA LYS A 455 -29.19 -13.50 -24.65
C LYS A 455 -29.84 -13.67 -26.02
N LYS A 456 -29.82 -12.63 -26.87
CA LYS A 456 -30.45 -12.71 -28.20
C LYS A 456 -29.64 -13.62 -29.12
N ASN A 457 -28.31 -13.49 -29.03
CA ASN A 457 -27.37 -14.22 -29.87
C ASN A 457 -26.75 -15.44 -29.16
N GLY A 458 -27.14 -15.72 -27.92
CA GLY A 458 -26.57 -16.82 -27.12
C GLY A 458 -25.08 -16.68 -26.86
N LEU A 459 -24.58 -15.46 -26.62
CA LEU A 459 -23.14 -15.23 -26.46
C LEU A 459 -22.70 -15.35 -25.01
N VAL A 460 -21.63 -16.11 -24.80
CA VAL A 460 -20.96 -16.35 -23.52
C VAL A 460 -19.52 -15.87 -23.62
N ILE A 461 -19.00 -15.23 -22.57
CA ILE A 461 -17.58 -14.88 -22.44
C ILE A 461 -16.93 -15.80 -21.43
N THR A 462 -15.72 -16.27 -21.73
CA THR A 462 -14.86 -17.05 -20.83
C THR A 462 -13.38 -16.74 -21.10
N ALA A 463 -12.47 -17.29 -20.29
CA ALA A 463 -11.04 -17.14 -20.49
C ALA A 463 -10.55 -17.98 -21.68
N GLY A 464 -9.54 -17.49 -22.39
CA GLY A 464 -9.00 -18.16 -23.57
C GLY A 464 -8.38 -19.51 -23.23
N HIS A 465 -7.56 -19.55 -22.18
CA HIS A 465 -6.87 -20.77 -21.75
C HIS A 465 -7.80 -21.94 -21.35
N VAL A 466 -9.10 -21.71 -21.16
CA VAL A 466 -10.07 -22.79 -20.91
C VAL A 466 -10.25 -23.66 -22.16
N LEU A 467 -10.17 -23.05 -23.35
CA LEU A 467 -10.46 -23.70 -24.65
C LEU A 467 -9.30 -23.63 -25.64
N PHE A 468 -8.21 -22.90 -25.33
CA PHE A 468 -7.04 -22.78 -26.18
C PHE A 468 -5.80 -23.32 -25.49
N ASN A 469 -4.88 -23.90 -26.27
CA ASN A 469 -3.57 -24.25 -25.76
C ASN A 469 -2.74 -22.98 -25.52
N MET A 470 -2.61 -22.57 -24.26
CA MET A 470 -1.81 -21.40 -23.87
C MET A 470 -0.40 -21.78 -23.39
N LYS A 471 0.01 -23.05 -23.52
CA LYS A 471 1.39 -23.47 -23.27
C LYS A 471 2.27 -22.94 -24.40
N GLY A 472 3.38 -22.29 -24.03
CA GLY A 472 4.33 -21.77 -25.02
C GLY A 472 4.86 -22.88 -25.93
N GLY A 473 5.10 -22.54 -27.21
CA GLY A 473 5.57 -23.49 -28.21
C GLY A 473 4.88 -23.34 -29.57
N SER A 474 5.04 -24.34 -30.45
CA SER A 474 4.46 -24.35 -31.79
C SER A 474 2.94 -24.40 -31.79
N ASP A 475 2.36 -25.01 -30.75
CA ASP A 475 0.92 -25.26 -30.66
C ASP A 475 0.20 -24.17 -29.86
N PHE A 476 0.93 -23.11 -29.44
CA PHE A 476 0.37 -21.98 -28.74
C PHE A 476 -0.77 -21.38 -29.57
N GLY A 477 -1.92 -21.26 -28.92
CA GLY A 477 -3.12 -20.70 -29.51
C GLY A 477 -3.93 -21.62 -30.40
N SER A 478 -3.63 -22.93 -30.39
CA SER A 478 -4.47 -23.91 -31.08
C SER A 478 -5.85 -24.00 -30.40
N PRO A 479 -6.97 -23.78 -31.12
CA PRO A 479 -8.31 -23.90 -30.57
C PRO A 479 -8.58 -25.34 -30.15
N TYR A 480 -9.35 -25.49 -29.08
CA TYR A 480 -9.71 -26.77 -28.47
C TYR A 480 -8.51 -27.68 -28.18
N PHE A 481 -7.34 -27.09 -27.91
CA PHE A 481 -6.07 -27.80 -27.71
C PHE A 481 -5.71 -28.74 -28.88
N GLY A 482 -6.17 -28.44 -30.10
CA GLY A 482 -5.96 -29.27 -31.28
C GLY A 482 -6.81 -30.54 -31.35
N VAL A 483 -7.76 -30.73 -30.41
CA VAL A 483 -8.66 -31.89 -30.43
C VAL A 483 -9.67 -31.75 -31.57
N LYS A 484 -9.68 -32.71 -32.48
CA LYS A 484 -10.60 -32.72 -33.63
C LYS A 484 -12.04 -32.94 -33.16
N ASN A 485 -12.98 -32.18 -33.74
CA ASN A 485 -14.42 -32.23 -33.44
C ASN A 485 -14.77 -31.90 -31.98
N ALA A 486 -13.83 -31.33 -31.21
CA ALA A 486 -14.13 -30.87 -29.87
C ALA A 486 -15.12 -29.70 -29.92
N LYS A 487 -15.94 -29.62 -28.86
CA LYS A 487 -16.95 -28.58 -28.68
C LYS A 487 -16.77 -27.91 -27.33
N ALA A 488 -17.24 -26.68 -27.18
CA ALA A 488 -17.44 -26.11 -25.85
C ALA A 488 -18.78 -26.60 -25.31
N VAL A 489 -18.79 -27.25 -24.14
CA VAL A 489 -20.01 -27.60 -23.41
C VAL A 489 -20.27 -26.53 -22.35
N ILE A 490 -21.51 -26.07 -22.24
CA ILE A 490 -21.90 -24.96 -21.37
C ILE A 490 -22.96 -25.45 -20.40
N GLY A 491 -22.65 -25.32 -19.12
CA GLY A 491 -23.57 -25.62 -18.03
C GLY A 491 -24.14 -24.36 -17.40
N VAL A 492 -25.43 -24.40 -17.10
CA VAL A 492 -26.19 -23.29 -16.52
C VAL A 492 -26.83 -23.69 -15.22
N ILE A 493 -27.08 -22.73 -14.33
CA ILE A 493 -27.80 -22.97 -13.08
C ILE A 493 -29.31 -22.94 -13.37
N PRO A 494 -30.06 -24.03 -13.15
CA PRO A 494 -31.51 -24.03 -13.28
C PRO A 494 -32.18 -23.04 -12.30
N ASP A 495 -33.36 -22.53 -12.64
CA ASP A 495 -34.07 -21.54 -11.81
C ASP A 495 -34.44 -22.06 -10.41
N ASP A 496 -34.63 -23.38 -10.28
CA ASP A 496 -34.95 -24.10 -9.06
C ASP A 496 -33.73 -24.78 -8.39
N GLY A 497 -32.54 -24.60 -8.96
CA GLY A 497 -31.33 -25.29 -8.56
C GLY A 497 -30.24 -24.40 -7.97
N HIS A 498 -29.26 -25.02 -7.32
CA HIS A 498 -28.01 -24.38 -6.88
C HIS A 498 -26.79 -24.89 -7.65
N ASN A 499 -26.94 -26.00 -8.37
CA ASN A 499 -25.86 -26.65 -9.12
C ASN A 499 -26.07 -26.44 -10.61
N ALA A 500 -24.97 -26.16 -11.31
CA ALA A 500 -24.98 -26.11 -12.76
C ALA A 500 -25.24 -27.50 -13.37
N VAL A 501 -25.95 -27.51 -14.50
CA VAL A 501 -26.20 -28.69 -15.33
C VAL A 501 -25.74 -28.39 -16.75
N TRP A 502 -25.10 -29.35 -17.40
CA TRP A 502 -24.71 -29.22 -18.81
C TRP A 502 -25.98 -29.23 -19.65
N ARG A 503 -26.13 -28.21 -20.50
CA ARG A 503 -27.37 -27.99 -21.25
C ARG A 503 -27.15 -27.61 -22.70
N TYR A 504 -26.02 -26.98 -23.02
CA TYR A 504 -25.75 -26.47 -24.36
C TYR A 504 -24.37 -26.90 -24.85
N PHE A 505 -24.25 -27.02 -26.17
CA PHE A 505 -22.96 -26.89 -26.84
C PHE A 505 -22.85 -25.52 -27.50
N GLY A 506 -21.61 -25.06 -27.66
CA GLY A 506 -21.29 -23.85 -28.36
C GLY A 506 -19.94 -23.90 -29.07
N GLU A 507 -19.70 -22.86 -29.84
CA GLU A 507 -18.52 -22.70 -30.68
C GLU A 507 -17.85 -21.35 -30.45
N ILE A 508 -16.54 -21.30 -30.63
CA ILE A 508 -15.75 -20.06 -30.53
C ILE A 508 -16.01 -19.19 -31.75
N VAL A 509 -16.53 -17.98 -31.53
CA VAL A 509 -16.86 -17.00 -32.58
C VAL A 509 -15.99 -15.74 -32.55
N ALA A 510 -15.27 -15.49 -31.45
CA ALA A 510 -14.26 -14.45 -31.40
C ALA A 510 -13.22 -14.75 -30.34
N HIS A 511 -11.96 -14.41 -30.61
CA HIS A 511 -10.86 -14.53 -29.65
C HIS A 511 -9.73 -13.57 -30.03
N ASP A 512 -8.83 -13.31 -29.08
CA ASP A 512 -7.56 -12.60 -29.30
C ASP A 512 -6.52 -13.11 -28.29
N ILE A 513 -6.37 -14.43 -28.22
CA ILE A 513 -5.56 -15.16 -27.24
C ILE A 513 -4.09 -14.72 -27.11
N HIS A 514 -3.53 -14.01 -28.10
CA HIS A 514 -2.16 -13.49 -28.02
C HIS A 514 -2.07 -12.24 -27.15
N ARG A 515 -3.13 -11.44 -27.13
CA ARG A 515 -3.16 -10.11 -26.48
C ARG A 515 -4.26 -9.96 -25.43
N VAL A 516 -5.21 -10.89 -25.41
CA VAL A 516 -6.40 -10.93 -24.55
C VAL A 516 -6.70 -12.39 -24.24
N ASP A 517 -6.50 -12.82 -22.99
CA ASP A 517 -6.85 -14.17 -22.53
C ASP A 517 -8.38 -14.31 -22.33
N ALA A 518 -9.11 -14.20 -23.43
CA ALA A 518 -10.57 -14.29 -23.47
C ALA A 518 -11.04 -14.80 -24.83
N CYS A 519 -12.17 -15.48 -24.83
CA CYS A 519 -12.90 -15.82 -26.04
C CYS A 519 -14.41 -15.66 -25.85
N VAL A 520 -15.13 -15.53 -26.96
CA VAL A 520 -16.59 -15.46 -27.02
C VAL A 520 -17.09 -16.73 -27.67
N LEU A 521 -18.02 -17.38 -26.98
CA LEU A 521 -18.74 -18.55 -27.45
C LEU A 521 -20.13 -18.17 -27.93
N ARG A 522 -20.64 -18.87 -28.93
CA ARG A 522 -22.03 -18.83 -29.36
C ARG A 522 -22.66 -20.18 -29.08
N ILE A 523 -23.79 -20.20 -28.36
CA ILE A 523 -24.60 -21.40 -28.18
C ILE A 523 -25.16 -21.83 -29.54
N THR A 524 -24.91 -23.07 -29.91
CA THR A 524 -25.30 -23.63 -31.22
C THR A 524 -26.38 -24.71 -31.08
N THR A 525 -26.28 -25.57 -30.07
CA THR A 525 -27.24 -26.64 -29.82
C THR A 525 -27.61 -26.76 -28.35
N ARG A 526 -28.79 -27.31 -28.10
CA ARG A 526 -29.30 -27.67 -26.78
C ARG A 526 -29.39 -29.18 -26.64
N LEU A 527 -28.94 -29.72 -25.50
CA LEU A 527 -29.12 -31.12 -25.15
C LEU A 527 -30.61 -31.41 -24.87
N GLU A 528 -31.10 -32.56 -25.32
CA GLU A 528 -32.51 -32.97 -25.10
C GLU A 528 -32.85 -32.99 -23.60
N LYS A 529 -31.93 -33.50 -22.76
CA LYS A 529 -32.04 -33.47 -21.31
C LYS A 529 -30.80 -32.84 -20.70
N ASP A 530 -31.01 -32.15 -19.59
CA ASP A 530 -29.92 -31.63 -18.77
C ASP A 530 -29.09 -32.78 -18.23
N VAL A 531 -27.76 -32.63 -18.30
CA VAL A 531 -26.81 -33.62 -17.79
C VAL A 531 -26.19 -33.08 -16.50
N ASP A 532 -26.38 -33.82 -15.41
CA ASP A 532 -25.95 -33.44 -14.06
C ASP A 532 -24.77 -34.29 -13.55
N ASP A 533 -24.08 -35.02 -14.43
CA ASP A 533 -22.86 -35.76 -14.13
C ASP A 533 -21.58 -34.94 -14.41
N GLN A 534 -20.44 -35.60 -14.66
CA GLN A 534 -19.16 -34.93 -14.92
C GLN A 534 -18.96 -34.54 -16.38
N GLY A 535 -20.03 -34.62 -17.16
CA GLY A 535 -20.12 -34.40 -18.59
C GLY A 535 -20.13 -35.68 -19.41
N GLU A 536 -19.91 -36.87 -18.83
CA GLU A 536 -19.90 -38.13 -19.59
C GLU A 536 -21.20 -38.35 -20.37
N GLY A 537 -22.34 -38.03 -19.76
CA GLY A 537 -23.66 -38.15 -20.37
C GLY A 537 -23.91 -37.19 -21.53
N CYS A 538 -23.11 -36.13 -21.70
CA CYS A 538 -23.29 -35.15 -22.79
C CYS A 538 -23.16 -35.80 -24.18
N GLY A 539 -22.32 -36.82 -24.32
CA GLY A 539 -22.12 -37.53 -25.59
C GLY A 539 -23.27 -38.47 -25.98
N ASP A 540 -24.16 -38.76 -25.04
CA ASP A 540 -25.28 -39.69 -25.24
C ASP A 540 -26.62 -38.96 -25.39
N GLN A 541 -26.63 -37.62 -25.28
CA GLN A 541 -27.82 -36.80 -25.52
C GLN A 541 -27.96 -36.41 -26.99
N ALA A 542 -29.19 -36.41 -27.50
CA ALA A 542 -29.49 -35.79 -28.78
C ALA A 542 -29.33 -34.25 -28.68
N GLU A 543 -28.80 -33.64 -29.75
CA GLU A 543 -28.61 -32.20 -29.85
C GLU A 543 -29.73 -31.58 -30.71
N THR A 544 -30.39 -30.54 -30.20
CA THR A 544 -31.37 -29.73 -30.95
C THR A 544 -30.70 -28.43 -31.40
N PRO A 545 -30.61 -28.15 -32.72
CA PRO A 545 -30.09 -26.88 -33.22
C PRO A 545 -30.88 -25.67 -32.72
N MET A 546 -30.18 -24.65 -32.23
CA MET A 546 -30.78 -23.45 -31.67
C MET A 546 -30.88 -22.35 -32.72
N ILE A 547 -32.05 -22.22 -33.35
CA ILE A 547 -32.35 -21.13 -34.31
C ILE A 547 -32.60 -19.81 -33.58
N ASP A 548 -33.24 -19.85 -32.42
CA ASP A 548 -33.59 -18.67 -31.62
C ASP A 548 -33.33 -18.89 -30.13
N VAL A 549 -32.11 -18.55 -29.70
CA VAL A 549 -31.66 -18.68 -28.30
C VAL A 549 -32.44 -17.76 -27.35
N SER A 550 -33.13 -16.74 -27.87
CA SER A 550 -33.85 -15.80 -27.00
C SER A 550 -35.00 -16.45 -26.22
N LYS A 551 -35.51 -17.60 -26.71
CA LYS A 551 -36.54 -18.42 -26.05
C LYS A 551 -36.07 -19.06 -24.74
N GLU A 552 -34.77 -19.22 -24.55
CA GLU A 552 -34.18 -19.76 -23.32
C GLU A 552 -34.18 -18.75 -22.16
N ASN A 553 -34.53 -17.49 -22.43
CA ASN A 553 -34.59 -16.41 -21.44
C ASN A 553 -33.34 -16.30 -20.55
N LEU A 554 -32.17 -16.53 -21.14
CA LEU A 554 -30.90 -16.53 -20.40
C LEU A 554 -30.63 -15.17 -19.73
N PRO A 555 -30.37 -15.13 -18.41
CA PRO A 555 -30.10 -13.89 -17.70
C PRO A 555 -28.70 -13.36 -18.02
N ILE A 556 -28.56 -12.05 -18.21
CA ILE A 556 -27.31 -11.42 -18.68
C ILE A 556 -26.63 -10.59 -17.59
N LEU A 557 -25.29 -10.52 -17.62
CA LEU A 557 -24.53 -9.50 -16.90
C LEU A 557 -24.11 -8.35 -17.81
N LYS A 558 -24.27 -7.12 -17.32
CA LYS A 558 -23.86 -5.91 -18.04
C LYS A 558 -22.39 -5.61 -17.75
N MET A 559 -21.62 -5.27 -18.78
CA MET A 559 -20.21 -4.88 -18.64
C MET A 559 -20.03 -3.35 -18.52
N THR A 560 -19.15 -2.91 -17.63
CA THR A 560 -18.75 -1.51 -17.44
C THR A 560 -17.27 -1.30 -17.78
N ARG A 561 -16.95 -0.15 -18.38
CA ARG A 561 -15.53 0.30 -18.53
C ARG A 561 -15.08 1.16 -17.36
N LYS A 562 -16.03 1.62 -16.55
CA LYS A 562 -15.77 2.47 -15.40
C LYS A 562 -15.49 1.57 -14.22
N PHE A 563 -14.34 1.76 -13.63
CA PHE A 563 -13.99 1.25 -12.32
C PHE A 563 -13.02 2.25 -11.66
N GLU A 564 -12.91 2.16 -10.35
CA GLU A 564 -11.98 2.98 -9.56
C GLU A 564 -10.91 2.09 -8.92
N LEU A 565 -9.71 2.64 -8.70
CA LEU A 565 -8.76 1.96 -7.84
C LEU A 565 -9.38 1.81 -6.46
N GLU A 566 -9.20 0.62 -5.91
CA GLU A 566 -9.72 0.12 -4.64
C GLU A 566 -11.23 -0.02 -4.60
N GLU A 567 -11.89 0.01 -5.75
CA GLU A 567 -13.27 -0.41 -5.84
C GLU A 567 -13.38 -1.88 -5.44
N THR A 568 -14.28 -2.14 -4.47
CA THR A 568 -14.65 -3.50 -4.08
C THR A 568 -15.27 -4.22 -5.26
N VAL A 569 -14.71 -5.38 -5.57
CA VAL A 569 -15.15 -6.26 -6.64
C VAL A 569 -15.34 -7.67 -6.08
N ARG A 570 -16.25 -8.41 -6.70
CA ARG A 570 -16.53 -9.80 -6.35
C ARG A 570 -16.33 -10.67 -7.58
N ILE A 571 -15.54 -11.72 -7.46
CA ILE A 571 -15.45 -12.75 -8.49
C ILE A 571 -16.57 -13.75 -8.31
N LEU A 572 -17.25 -14.11 -9.40
CA LEU A 572 -18.27 -15.16 -9.42
C LEU A 572 -17.80 -16.28 -10.35
N GLY A 573 -17.83 -17.53 -9.90
CA GLY A 573 -17.34 -18.65 -10.71
C GLY A 573 -17.49 -20.00 -10.04
N PHE A 574 -16.95 -21.04 -10.66
CA PHE A 574 -16.98 -22.40 -10.15
C PHE A 574 -15.57 -22.84 -9.76
N ASN A 575 -15.35 -23.08 -8.47
CA ASN A 575 -14.04 -23.49 -7.94
C ASN A 575 -13.71 -24.95 -8.31
N GLN A 576 -12.76 -25.16 -9.23
CA GLN A 576 -12.36 -26.49 -9.72
C GLN A 576 -11.05 -27.03 -9.08
N GLY A 577 -10.27 -26.19 -8.40
CA GLY A 577 -8.90 -26.56 -7.98
C GLY A 577 -7.89 -26.65 -9.15
N GLY A 578 -6.66 -26.17 -8.98
CA GLY A 578 -5.60 -26.17 -10.01
C GLY A 578 -5.80 -25.22 -11.21
N GLU A 579 -5.23 -25.58 -12.37
CA GLU A 579 -5.23 -24.80 -13.64
C GLU A 579 -6.51 -25.00 -14.49
N GLY A 580 -7.56 -25.63 -13.94
CA GLY A 580 -8.78 -25.98 -14.69
C GLY A 580 -8.64 -27.24 -15.57
N VAL A 581 -7.45 -27.83 -15.64
CA VAL A 581 -7.21 -29.13 -16.32
C VAL A 581 -7.65 -30.27 -15.39
N ARG A 582 -8.59 -31.11 -15.85
CA ARG A 582 -9.05 -32.26 -15.08
C ARG A 582 -8.08 -33.42 -15.19
N GLU A 583 -7.61 -33.90 -14.04
CA GLU A 583 -7.02 -35.23 -13.92
C GLU A 583 -8.13 -36.29 -13.94
N LYS A 584 -7.82 -37.45 -14.49
CA LYS A 584 -8.73 -38.60 -14.57
C LYS A 584 -9.23 -38.96 -13.16
N GLY A 585 -10.54 -38.91 -12.94
CA GLY A 585 -11.19 -39.26 -11.66
C GLY A 585 -11.54 -38.09 -10.72
N LYS A 586 -11.18 -36.83 -11.04
CA LYS A 586 -11.57 -35.65 -10.22
C LYS A 586 -12.97 -35.17 -10.56
N HIS A 587 -13.75 -34.68 -9.58
CA HIS A 587 -15.11 -34.17 -9.77
C HIS A 587 -15.13 -32.71 -10.30
N VAL A 588 -16.09 -32.37 -11.17
CA VAL A 588 -16.46 -31.01 -11.58
C VAL A 588 -17.27 -30.39 -10.46
N ASN A 589 -16.75 -29.33 -9.85
CA ASN A 589 -17.56 -28.57 -8.91
C ASN A 589 -18.63 -27.78 -9.68
N ARG A 590 -19.89 -28.10 -9.45
CA ARG A 590 -21.03 -27.47 -10.12
C ARG A 590 -21.73 -26.44 -9.24
N THR A 591 -21.23 -26.21 -8.03
CA THR A 591 -21.73 -25.17 -7.14
C THR A 591 -20.95 -23.89 -7.39
N VAL A 592 -21.67 -22.80 -7.66
CA VAL A 592 -21.07 -21.48 -7.85
C VAL A 592 -20.56 -20.95 -6.52
N ASP A 593 -19.39 -20.32 -6.55
CA ASP A 593 -18.69 -19.74 -5.42
C ASP A 593 -18.36 -18.27 -5.73
N PHE A 594 -18.07 -17.50 -4.70
CA PHE A 594 -17.62 -16.14 -4.85
C PHE A 594 -16.53 -15.77 -3.84
N ALA A 595 -15.68 -14.83 -4.25
CA ALA A 595 -14.74 -14.17 -3.36
C ALA A 595 -14.81 -12.66 -3.55
N GLU A 596 -14.51 -11.93 -2.48
CA GLU A 596 -14.45 -10.48 -2.48
C GLU A 596 -13.00 -10.01 -2.47
N GLY A 597 -12.75 -8.92 -3.19
CA GLY A 597 -11.44 -8.30 -3.30
C GLY A 597 -11.57 -6.86 -3.78
N TYR A 598 -10.45 -6.27 -4.21
CA TYR A 598 -10.42 -4.89 -4.68
C TYR A 598 -9.42 -4.66 -5.80
N ILE A 599 -9.73 -3.70 -6.66
CA ILE A 599 -8.85 -3.33 -7.78
C ILE A 599 -7.63 -2.58 -7.24
N CYS A 600 -6.41 -3.10 -7.42
CA CYS A 600 -5.22 -2.43 -6.90
C CYS A 600 -4.46 -1.63 -7.96
N LYS A 601 -4.52 -2.06 -9.23
CA LYS A 601 -3.78 -1.40 -10.31
C LYS A 601 -4.43 -1.65 -11.67
N GLN A 602 -4.19 -0.74 -12.61
CA GLN A 602 -4.41 -0.97 -14.03
C GLN A 602 -3.08 -0.88 -14.76
N PHE A 603 -2.78 -1.88 -15.58
CA PHE A 603 -1.64 -1.89 -16.48
C PHE A 603 -2.11 -1.67 -17.91
N LYS A 604 -1.42 -0.79 -18.63
CA LYS A 604 -1.55 -0.61 -20.07
C LYS A 604 -0.14 -0.68 -20.65
N ALA A 605 0.09 -1.61 -21.56
CA ALA A 605 1.34 -1.62 -22.31
C ALA A 605 1.49 -0.26 -23.03
N ALA A 606 2.68 0.32 -22.94
CA ALA A 606 2.99 1.52 -23.71
C ALA A 606 2.73 1.21 -25.18
N ARG A 607 1.95 2.05 -25.87
CA ARG A 607 1.85 1.98 -27.31
C ARG A 607 3.20 2.46 -27.83
N ASP A 608 4.03 1.56 -28.31
CA ASP A 608 5.16 1.96 -29.12
C ASP A 608 4.57 2.52 -30.43
N ASP A 609 4.51 3.85 -30.54
CA ASP A 609 3.98 4.57 -31.70
C ASP A 609 4.82 4.36 -32.99
N ASN A 610 5.74 3.39 -32.99
CA ASN A 610 6.62 3.03 -34.10
C ASN A 610 6.23 1.73 -34.82
N ASP A 611 5.07 1.13 -34.54
CA ASP A 611 4.60 -0.05 -35.26
C ASP A 611 4.08 0.31 -36.66
N SER A 612 5.01 0.45 -37.60
CA SER A 612 4.75 0.16 -39.00
C SER A 612 4.32 -1.30 -39.13
N ASP A 613 3.12 -1.52 -39.68
CA ASP A 613 2.42 -2.77 -40.03
C ASP A 613 3.26 -4.00 -40.48
N SER A 614 4.19 -4.50 -39.66
CA SER A 614 4.83 -5.79 -39.88
C SER A 614 4.08 -6.87 -39.08
N GLU A 615 3.02 -7.41 -39.67
CA GLU A 615 2.18 -8.51 -39.17
C GLU A 615 2.93 -9.87 -38.99
N SER A 616 4.26 -9.93 -38.87
CA SER A 616 5.01 -11.16 -39.17
C SER A 616 5.94 -11.69 -38.08
N SER A 617 5.60 -11.55 -36.80
CA SER A 617 6.20 -12.43 -35.79
C SER A 617 5.09 -13.12 -35.00
N SER A 618 4.85 -14.39 -35.34
CA SER A 618 4.09 -15.35 -34.55
C SER A 618 4.68 -15.40 -33.14
N SER A 619 4.23 -14.52 -32.24
CA SER A 619 4.64 -14.56 -30.85
C SER A 619 4.11 -15.86 -30.26
N SER A 620 5.00 -16.80 -29.97
CA SER A 620 4.67 -18.08 -29.34
C SER A 620 4.29 -17.95 -27.85
N SER A 621 3.87 -16.75 -27.44
CA SER A 621 3.59 -16.36 -26.06
C SER A 621 2.46 -15.35 -25.98
N PHE A 622 1.84 -15.31 -24.80
CA PHE A 622 0.81 -14.36 -24.42
C PHE A 622 1.41 -13.06 -23.89
N ALA A 623 1.00 -11.91 -24.44
CA ALA A 623 1.44 -10.58 -24.03
C ALA A 623 0.24 -9.62 -23.95
N PRO A 624 -0.35 -9.39 -22.76
CA PRO A 624 -1.58 -8.63 -22.64
C PRO A 624 -1.40 -7.14 -22.95
N ARG A 625 -2.33 -6.55 -23.71
CA ARG A 625 -2.35 -5.08 -23.99
C ARG A 625 -2.72 -4.27 -22.75
N GLU A 626 -3.69 -4.76 -22.01
CA GLU A 626 -4.28 -4.07 -20.86
C GLU A 626 -4.72 -5.11 -19.82
N GLU A 627 -4.46 -4.82 -18.55
CA GLU A 627 -4.84 -5.69 -17.43
C GLU A 627 -5.31 -4.89 -16.23
N ILE A 628 -6.21 -5.47 -15.44
CA ILE A 628 -6.54 -4.98 -14.11
C ILE A 628 -5.94 -5.96 -13.10
N VAL A 629 -5.17 -5.43 -12.15
CA VAL A 629 -4.65 -6.22 -11.03
C VAL A 629 -5.62 -6.07 -9.88
N VAL A 630 -6.01 -7.19 -9.28
CA VAL A 630 -6.95 -7.26 -8.17
C VAL A 630 -6.31 -8.03 -7.03
N ILE A 631 -6.48 -7.53 -5.82
CA ILE A 631 -6.19 -8.30 -4.61
C ILE A 631 -7.49 -9.00 -4.19
N CYS A 632 -7.57 -10.29 -4.48
CA CYS A 632 -8.69 -11.19 -4.18
C CYS A 632 -8.08 -12.57 -3.94
N PRO A 633 -8.43 -13.29 -2.87
CA PRO A 633 -7.97 -14.67 -2.67
C PRO A 633 -8.33 -15.48 -3.91
N THR A 634 -7.31 -15.90 -4.65
CA THR A 634 -7.51 -16.56 -5.94
C THR A 634 -7.97 -17.98 -5.71
N ILE A 635 -9.14 -18.28 -6.23
CA ILE A 635 -9.74 -19.59 -6.16
C ILE A 635 -9.52 -20.26 -7.51
N SER A 636 -8.70 -21.30 -7.53
CA SER A 636 -8.43 -22.10 -8.71
C SER A 636 -9.72 -22.60 -9.38
N GLY A 637 -9.83 -22.46 -10.71
CA GLY A 637 -11.01 -22.84 -11.49
C GLY A 637 -12.03 -21.72 -11.77
N HIS A 638 -11.87 -20.54 -11.14
CA HIS A 638 -12.68 -19.36 -11.49
C HIS A 638 -12.28 -18.70 -12.81
N SER A 639 -11.35 -19.28 -13.57
CA SER A 639 -10.87 -18.75 -14.84
C SER A 639 -12.02 -18.42 -15.79
N GLY A 640 -12.07 -17.20 -16.30
CA GLY A 640 -13.16 -16.71 -17.14
C GLY A 640 -14.40 -16.22 -16.38
N GLY A 641 -14.44 -16.43 -15.06
CA GLY A 641 -15.48 -15.92 -14.18
C GLY A 641 -15.45 -14.38 -14.11
N PRO A 642 -16.61 -13.71 -14.13
CA PRO A 642 -16.67 -12.26 -14.09
C PRO A 642 -16.32 -11.71 -12.71
N PHE A 643 -15.54 -10.63 -12.70
CA PHE A 643 -15.45 -9.71 -11.58
C PHE A 643 -16.53 -8.64 -11.72
N VAL A 644 -17.41 -8.53 -10.72
CA VAL A 644 -18.50 -7.57 -10.67
C VAL A 644 -18.28 -6.54 -9.58
N ASN A 645 -18.64 -5.28 -9.84
CA ASN A 645 -18.58 -4.24 -8.82
C ASN A 645 -19.82 -4.22 -7.90
N GLY A 646 -19.93 -3.21 -7.03
CA GLY A 646 -21.08 -3.02 -6.15
C GLY A 646 -22.43 -2.89 -6.88
N GLU A 647 -22.44 -2.42 -8.14
CA GLU A 647 -23.64 -2.34 -8.98
C GLU A 647 -24.00 -3.68 -9.65
N GLY A 648 -23.16 -4.71 -9.51
CA GLY A 648 -23.28 -5.98 -10.21
C GLY A 648 -22.94 -5.89 -11.70
N LYS A 649 -22.15 -4.90 -12.13
CA LYS A 649 -21.64 -4.78 -13.50
C LYS A 649 -20.26 -5.40 -13.58
N VAL A 650 -19.99 -6.13 -14.66
CA VAL A 650 -18.71 -6.78 -14.92
C VAL A 650 -17.65 -5.74 -15.24
N VAL A 651 -16.55 -5.71 -14.48
CA VAL A 651 -15.37 -4.87 -14.73
C VAL A 651 -14.33 -5.60 -15.58
N GLY A 652 -14.27 -6.93 -15.47
CA GLY A 652 -13.39 -7.80 -16.25
C GLY A 652 -13.66 -9.28 -15.95
N ILE A 653 -12.89 -10.18 -16.55
CA ILE A 653 -12.90 -11.63 -16.22
C ILE A 653 -11.54 -12.05 -15.67
N LEU A 654 -11.53 -13.07 -14.80
CA LEU A 654 -10.28 -13.65 -14.32
C LEU A 654 -9.50 -14.28 -15.48
N SER A 655 -8.30 -13.76 -15.76
CA SER A 655 -7.34 -14.39 -16.69
C SER A 655 -6.44 -15.36 -15.93
N ARG A 656 -5.71 -14.87 -14.93
CA ARG A 656 -4.75 -15.70 -14.20
C ARG A 656 -4.56 -15.24 -12.76
N ALA A 657 -4.21 -16.19 -11.90
CA ALA A 657 -3.69 -15.92 -10.58
C ALA A 657 -2.21 -15.55 -10.66
N ASP A 658 -1.72 -14.81 -9.66
CA ASP A 658 -0.30 -14.59 -9.50
C ASP A 658 0.38 -15.86 -8.94
N PRO A 659 1.47 -16.34 -9.55
CA PRO A 659 2.14 -17.54 -9.08
C PRO A 659 2.87 -17.35 -7.73
N VAL A 660 3.17 -16.11 -7.35
CA VAL A 660 3.90 -15.77 -6.11
C VAL A 660 2.94 -15.36 -5.00
N ASP A 661 1.88 -14.62 -5.33
CA ASP A 661 0.91 -14.11 -4.36
C ASP A 661 -0.49 -14.67 -4.60
N ARG A 662 -0.92 -15.61 -3.74
CA ARG A 662 -2.23 -16.26 -3.84
C ARG A 662 -3.41 -15.30 -3.69
N ASN A 663 -3.19 -14.09 -3.18
CA ASN A 663 -4.21 -13.07 -3.06
C ASN A 663 -4.20 -12.08 -4.23
N ARG A 664 -3.35 -12.27 -5.24
CA ARG A 664 -3.27 -11.37 -6.39
C ARG A 664 -3.71 -12.08 -7.67
N CYS A 665 -4.53 -11.42 -8.47
CA CYS A 665 -4.92 -11.90 -9.79
C CYS A 665 -4.94 -10.78 -10.83
N TYR A 666 -4.99 -11.22 -12.09
CA TYR A 666 -5.00 -10.38 -13.27
C TYR A 666 -6.27 -10.62 -14.06
N LEU A 667 -6.94 -9.53 -14.42
CA LEU A 667 -8.19 -9.55 -15.16
C LEU A 667 -8.00 -9.04 -16.58
N VAL A 668 -8.71 -9.67 -17.51
CA VAL A 668 -9.00 -9.04 -18.79
C VAL A 668 -10.07 -7.96 -18.58
N PRO A 669 -9.77 -6.67 -18.85
CA PRO A 669 -10.72 -5.59 -18.64
C PRO A 669 -11.89 -5.65 -19.63
N SER A 670 -13.06 -5.17 -19.19
CA SER A 670 -14.26 -5.09 -20.03
C SER A 670 -14.11 -4.17 -21.25
N SER A 671 -13.09 -3.31 -21.29
CA SER A 671 -12.70 -2.56 -22.49
C SER A 671 -12.33 -3.50 -23.64
N GLU A 672 -11.48 -4.49 -23.37
CA GLU A 672 -11.01 -5.52 -24.30
C GLU A 672 -12.13 -6.52 -24.63
N LEU A 673 -12.89 -6.97 -23.63
CA LEU A 673 -14.01 -7.89 -23.84
C LEU A 673 -15.09 -7.32 -24.78
N LYS A 674 -15.36 -6.01 -24.68
CA LYS A 674 -16.31 -5.33 -25.59
C LYS A 674 -15.84 -5.33 -27.05
N GLN A 675 -14.53 -5.30 -27.29
CA GLN A 675 -13.99 -5.39 -28.65
C GLN A 675 -14.22 -6.79 -29.23
N LEU A 676 -13.91 -7.84 -28.48
CA LEU A 676 -14.20 -9.23 -28.87
C LEU A 676 -15.69 -9.44 -29.13
N LEU A 677 -16.54 -8.92 -28.24
CA LEU A 677 -17.99 -9.03 -28.38
C LEU A 677 -18.52 -8.32 -29.64
N SER A 678 -17.96 -7.17 -30.01
CA SER A 678 -18.34 -6.51 -31.27
C SER A 678 -18.03 -7.40 -32.46
N ARG A 679 -16.83 -8.01 -32.54
CA ARG A 679 -16.45 -8.94 -33.63
C ARG A 679 -17.40 -10.14 -33.70
N ALA A 680 -17.71 -10.74 -32.56
CA ALA A 680 -18.63 -11.89 -32.47
C ALA A 680 -20.03 -11.59 -33.00
N LYS A 681 -20.54 -10.36 -32.83
CA LYS A 681 -21.87 -9.96 -33.30
C LYS A 681 -21.96 -9.79 -34.81
N TYR A 682 -20.85 -9.51 -35.48
CA TYR A 682 -20.80 -9.31 -36.93
C TYR A 682 -20.49 -10.58 -37.73
N GLN A 683 -20.08 -11.67 -37.08
CA GLN A 683 -19.92 -12.94 -37.78
C GLN A 683 -21.30 -13.52 -38.17
N PRO A 684 -21.54 -13.75 -39.47
CA PRO A 684 -22.75 -14.44 -39.92
C PRO A 684 -22.76 -15.87 -39.38
N VAL A 685 -23.94 -16.38 -39.04
CA VAL A 685 -24.12 -17.76 -38.61
C VAL A 685 -23.87 -18.64 -39.84
N HIS A 686 -22.72 -19.31 -39.90
CA HIS A 686 -22.49 -20.38 -40.86
C HIS A 686 -23.35 -21.58 -40.42
N MET A 687 -24.57 -21.67 -40.94
CA MET A 687 -25.32 -22.92 -40.89
C MET A 687 -24.81 -23.78 -42.04
N ASP A 688 -23.83 -24.64 -41.75
CA ASP A 688 -23.54 -25.77 -42.62
C ASP A 688 -24.75 -26.71 -42.53
N PHE A 689 -25.69 -26.56 -43.46
CA PHE A 689 -26.77 -27.52 -43.67
C PHE A 689 -26.13 -28.83 -44.16
N VAL A 690 -26.01 -29.81 -43.27
CA VAL A 690 -25.70 -31.21 -43.60
C VAL A 690 -26.98 -32.02 -43.62
#